data_AF-A0A1Y2TVL1-F1
#
_entry.id   AF-A0A1Y2TVL1-F1
#
_cell.length_a   1.000
_cell.length_b   1.000
_cell.length_c   1.000
_cell.angle_alpha   90.00
_cell.angle_beta   90.00
_cell.angle_gamma   90.00
#
_symmetry.space_group_name_H-M   'P 1'
#
loop_
_entity.id
_entity.type
_entity.pdbx_description
1 polymer ?
#
loop_
_entity_poly.entity_id
_entity_poly.type
_entity_poly.pdbx_seq_one_letter_code
_entity_poly.pdbx_strand_id
1 'polypeptide(L)'
;MRLRKSNQGKRFDSLLTFGISDGEESALAQQERDSSDEEFVTDPQQQLVDQDEHDVDAQDSSDFESLEDKQSETKRKKSRRSWAPIDAKPLGEVQPYPTDPAQKWTRTYVGPVKRWTRLLFLVDYWFGEREDRREIFYYFMNLWWKYEVLPPKLPRNSRQLERAQNSWMPDNFTQDLEDKFRSWYQRYLSIRTMPQESTLIDRAKAFRWFIPQAEGDMTVLLGHVSNQKEYHISQGESIPFSDSGIPIEDEGNRDMQNGGWVLDVGGIVLSMGWAPIKGQADQLLAMTVIPYSDQAFYENLNDAPKTPELKEGTIQIWKFEAETDGKGITRPARSSPKLVHAFCLHWGRVGRIQWCPAPVTVEEDVALLAALCGDGKLRIIEVNRVPGNDNKGTFEELQQPMATIEPPKEYTLEINCFAWINMNRVAVGLSDGSVAVWSLSPCQQLHRHPVHSSPIMDIVSGYPSKPFIVATMPMGGVFTLTDLNRPTAERTYHGNPVVALQPNVLAWSDHLRGFASIWPTSFPGTSTVSFVHSRVFPLSRHICTVEGQTTCLAIGTCHPFLLIGSSDGSVWVLNVLRKLSSHRDRMHKLKLFQHEYCSPPSSDTANDTEEQVSHRGVCRILHGFLPQLNIHPLGMRVAKESRVKRARGEKKAEKRKGQKVGDEDVSGEQEEIDEDNFTMVPAPITIHEPLTRITAVSWNPNAEFSWWAAAAMGSGLVRVMDLGIEDARDTSGERDGQSELAETRENPIEELDNSDQSLPYEEEMGEESDEDVDMTAYD
;
A
#
# COMPACT_ATOMS: atom_id res chain seq x y z
N MET A 1 1.76 -29.22 21.55
CA MET A 1 2.62 -28.03 21.55
C MET A 1 3.42 -28.04 22.86
N ARG A 2 4.72 -28.39 22.82
CA ARG A 2 5.61 -28.40 24.00
C ARG A 2 6.60 -27.24 23.84
N LEU A 3 6.57 -26.30 24.77
CA LEU A 3 7.41 -25.10 24.81
C LEU A 3 8.79 -25.44 25.38
N ARG A 4 9.87 -25.05 24.69
CA ARG A 4 11.22 -24.98 25.30
C ARG A 4 11.44 -23.58 25.87
N LYS A 5 11.70 -23.53 27.17
CA LYS A 5 12.28 -22.38 27.88
C LYS A 5 13.79 -22.39 27.67
N SER A 6 14.37 -21.23 27.34
CA SER A 6 15.71 -20.75 27.76
C SER A 6 16.28 -19.80 26.71
N ASN A 7 16.34 -18.50 27.05
CA ASN A 7 17.37 -17.58 26.59
C ASN A 7 17.52 -16.49 27.66
N GLN A 8 18.25 -16.82 28.73
CA GLN A 8 18.80 -15.82 29.65
C GLN A 8 20.28 -15.63 29.32
N GLY A 9 20.69 -14.37 29.19
CA GLY A 9 22.08 -13.96 29.28
C GLY A 9 22.79 -13.66 27.97
N LYS A 10 22.68 -12.43 27.49
CA LYS A 10 23.78 -11.77 26.77
C LYS A 10 24.03 -10.41 27.41
N ARG A 11 25.07 -10.32 28.23
CA ARG A 11 25.71 -9.06 28.59
C ARG A 11 26.71 -8.75 27.48
N PHE A 12 26.67 -7.53 26.94
CA PHE A 12 27.77 -6.98 26.16
C PHE A 12 28.54 -6.07 27.08
N ASP A 13 29.78 -6.44 27.35
CA ASP A 13 30.77 -5.48 27.80
C ASP A 13 32.11 -5.80 27.13
N SER A 14 32.89 -4.74 26.91
CA SER A 14 34.19 -4.63 26.25
C SER A 14 34.22 -4.42 24.72
N LEU A 15 34.73 -3.24 24.39
CA LEU A 15 35.26 -2.75 23.12
C LEU A 15 36.06 -3.80 22.34
N LEU A 16 35.68 -4.04 21.08
CA LEU A 16 36.56 -4.62 20.07
C LEU A 16 36.49 -3.82 18.78
N THR A 17 37.68 -3.39 18.36
CA THR A 17 38.04 -2.73 17.10
C THR A 17 37.48 -3.47 15.89
N PHE A 18 36.78 -2.74 15.03
CA PHE A 18 36.25 -3.22 13.76
C PHE A 18 37.37 -3.61 12.79
N GLY A 19 37.44 -4.89 12.46
CA GLY A 19 38.05 -5.42 11.25
C GLY A 19 36.97 -5.62 10.18
N ILE A 20 37.25 -5.14 8.98
CA ILE A 20 36.40 -5.21 7.79
C ILE A 20 36.25 -6.68 7.34
N SER A 21 35.01 -7.14 7.10
CA SER A 21 34.57 -8.18 6.12
C SER A 21 33.61 -9.27 6.68
N ASP A 22 32.33 -8.95 6.84
CA ASP A 22 31.27 -9.92 7.20
C ASP A 22 30.37 -10.31 6.00
N GLY A 23 31.00 -10.73 4.90
CA GLY A 23 30.30 -11.26 3.72
C GLY A 23 30.34 -12.79 3.58
N GLU A 24 31.24 -13.49 4.27
CA GLU A 24 31.57 -14.89 3.95
C GLU A 24 31.31 -15.90 5.07
N GLU A 25 31.15 -15.50 6.34
CA GLU A 25 30.94 -16.48 7.43
C GLU A 25 29.52 -17.04 7.53
N SER A 26 28.50 -16.36 6.98
CA SER A 26 27.13 -16.89 7.03
C SER A 26 26.88 -18.05 6.06
N ALA A 27 27.79 -18.32 5.13
CA ALA A 27 27.67 -19.41 4.16
C ALA A 27 28.23 -20.75 4.69
N LEU A 28 29.18 -20.72 5.62
CA LEU A 28 29.83 -21.92 6.15
C LEU A 28 29.00 -22.58 7.27
N ALA A 29 28.27 -21.80 8.07
CA ALA A 29 27.43 -22.33 9.14
C ALA A 29 26.17 -23.09 8.65
N GLN A 30 25.80 -22.96 7.37
CA GLN A 30 24.70 -23.71 6.75
C GLN A 30 25.13 -25.07 6.20
N GLN A 31 26.43 -25.35 6.09
CA GLN A 31 26.93 -26.60 5.51
C GLN A 31 27.09 -27.75 6.52
N GLU A 32 27.14 -27.46 7.83
CA GLU A 32 27.38 -28.48 8.88
C GLU A 32 26.12 -29.02 9.58
N ARG A 33 24.90 -28.60 9.19
CA ARG A 33 23.65 -29.09 9.82
C ARG A 33 22.85 -30.10 9.01
N ASP A 34 23.30 -30.45 7.79
CA ASP A 34 22.65 -31.44 6.92
C ASP A 34 23.19 -32.87 7.10
N SER A 35 23.92 -33.17 8.17
CA SER A 35 24.37 -34.54 8.48
C SER A 35 24.05 -34.97 9.91
N SER A 36 22.78 -35.25 10.19
CA SER A 36 22.43 -36.27 11.20
C SER A 36 21.03 -36.81 10.93
N ASP A 37 20.98 -37.95 10.25
CA ASP A 37 19.83 -38.85 10.21
C ASP A 37 19.62 -39.43 11.61
N GLU A 38 18.41 -39.29 12.16
CA GLU A 38 17.93 -40.12 13.27
C GLU A 38 16.52 -40.61 12.95
N GLU A 39 16.44 -41.93 12.93
CA GLU A 39 15.37 -42.87 12.64
C GLU A 39 14.10 -42.64 13.48
N PHE A 40 12.91 -42.68 12.86
CA PHE A 40 11.63 -42.65 13.60
C PHE A 40 10.83 -43.94 13.39
N VAL A 41 10.65 -44.65 14.50
CA VAL A 41 9.92 -45.91 14.67
C VAL A 41 8.41 -45.67 14.60
N THR A 42 7.70 -46.48 13.82
CA THR A 42 6.23 -46.58 13.82
C THR A 42 5.77 -47.80 14.61
N ASP A 43 4.73 -47.64 15.43
CA ASP A 43 3.89 -48.74 15.91
C ASP A 43 2.46 -48.22 16.21
N PRO A 44 1.43 -49.10 16.28
CA PRO A 44 0.27 -49.00 15.40
C PRO A 44 -1.08 -48.93 16.17
N GLN A 45 -2.18 -48.96 15.40
CA GLN A 45 -3.62 -49.04 15.74
C GLN A 45 -4.38 -47.72 15.50
N GLN A 46 -5.56 -47.71 14.87
CA GLN A 46 -6.70 -48.61 15.05
C GLN A 46 -7.65 -48.55 13.83
N GLN A 47 -8.30 -49.69 13.59
CA GLN A 47 -9.35 -49.95 12.60
C GLN A 47 -10.59 -49.05 12.75
N LEU A 48 -11.34 -48.85 11.64
CA LEU A 48 -12.82 -48.81 11.55
C LEU A 48 -13.20 -48.80 10.05
N VAL A 49 -13.45 -49.95 9.42
CA VAL A 49 -14.75 -50.58 9.07
C VAL A 49 -15.44 -49.94 7.85
N ASP A 50 -15.34 -50.68 6.74
CA ASP A 50 -16.13 -50.53 5.50
C ASP A 50 -17.60 -50.94 5.72
N GLN A 51 -18.51 -50.26 5.00
CA GLN A 51 -19.83 -50.79 4.66
C GLN A 51 -20.07 -50.56 3.16
N ASP A 52 -20.12 -51.68 2.45
CA ASP A 52 -20.63 -51.83 1.10
C ASP A 52 -22.15 -51.62 1.06
N GLU A 53 -22.64 -50.93 0.04
CA GLU A 53 -23.95 -51.25 -0.57
C GLU A 53 -23.77 -51.41 -2.07
N HIS A 54 -23.99 -52.64 -2.52
CA HIS A 54 -24.21 -53.03 -3.90
C HIS A 54 -25.64 -52.66 -4.31
N ASP A 55 -25.80 -52.18 -5.55
CA ASP A 55 -27.01 -52.46 -6.33
C ASP A 55 -26.61 -52.92 -7.73
N VAL A 56 -27.29 -53.99 -8.15
CA VAL A 56 -27.05 -54.83 -9.33
C VAL A 56 -28.22 -54.64 -10.30
N ASP A 57 -28.03 -55.12 -11.53
CA ASP A 57 -29.01 -55.40 -12.61
C ASP A 57 -29.07 -54.35 -13.74
N ALA A 58 -29.16 -54.72 -15.02
CA ALA A 58 -29.18 -56.03 -15.68
C ALA A 58 -28.85 -55.87 -17.18
N GLN A 59 -28.57 -57.03 -17.78
CA GLN A 59 -28.22 -57.34 -19.16
C GLN A 59 -29.20 -56.82 -20.24
N ASP A 60 -28.68 -56.55 -21.44
CA ASP A 60 -29.16 -57.26 -22.64
C ASP A 60 -28.10 -57.26 -23.77
N SER A 61 -28.26 -58.24 -24.65
CA SER A 61 -27.32 -58.91 -25.54
C SER A 61 -27.59 -58.59 -27.03
N SER A 62 -26.56 -58.69 -27.88
CA SER A 62 -26.62 -59.42 -29.18
C SER A 62 -25.36 -59.20 -30.06
N ASP A 63 -24.68 -60.34 -30.31
CA ASP A 63 -24.22 -60.90 -31.59
C ASP A 63 -23.27 -60.16 -32.57
N PHE A 64 -22.05 -60.71 -32.67
CA PHE A 64 -21.51 -61.51 -33.79
C PHE A 64 -20.07 -61.15 -34.22
N GLU A 65 -19.30 -62.21 -34.43
CA GLU A 65 -17.86 -62.31 -34.64
C GLU A 65 -17.35 -61.73 -35.98
N SER A 66 -16.12 -61.19 -35.98
CA SER A 66 -15.09 -61.59 -36.96
C SER A 66 -13.70 -61.01 -36.61
N LEU A 67 -12.70 -61.76 -37.05
CA LEU A 67 -11.32 -61.86 -36.57
C LEU A 67 -10.36 -60.74 -37.04
N GLU A 68 -9.37 -60.51 -36.17
CA GLU A 68 -7.96 -60.15 -36.43
C GLU A 68 -7.63 -58.96 -37.37
N ASP A 69 -7.15 -57.85 -36.78
CA ASP A 69 -5.76 -57.41 -36.99
C ASP A 69 -5.34 -56.18 -36.15
N LYS A 70 -4.13 -56.27 -35.57
CA LYS A 70 -3.20 -55.19 -35.16
C LYS A 70 -3.63 -54.23 -34.04
N GLN A 71 -3.09 -54.52 -32.85
CA GLN A 71 -2.99 -53.59 -31.72
C GLN A 71 -2.06 -52.41 -32.06
N SER A 72 -2.63 -51.21 -32.18
CA SER A 72 -1.94 -49.96 -31.90
C SER A 72 -2.63 -49.28 -30.73
N GLU A 73 -1.87 -49.03 -29.66
CA GLU A 73 -2.33 -48.45 -28.40
C GLU A 73 -3.19 -47.19 -28.58
N THR A 74 -4.34 -47.18 -27.89
CA THR A 74 -5.30 -46.09 -27.91
C THR A 74 -4.81 -44.91 -27.08
N LYS A 75 -4.81 -43.74 -27.72
CA LYS A 75 -4.60 -42.41 -27.13
C LYS A 75 -5.43 -42.26 -25.85
N ARG A 76 -4.76 -41.88 -24.74
CA ARG A 76 -5.38 -41.37 -23.50
C ARG A 76 -6.53 -40.41 -23.84
N LYS A 77 -7.77 -40.80 -23.50
CA LYS A 77 -8.95 -39.94 -23.59
C LYS A 77 -8.71 -38.70 -22.73
N LYS A 78 -8.58 -37.52 -23.36
CA LYS A 78 -8.73 -36.24 -22.66
C LYS A 78 -10.14 -36.20 -22.08
N SER A 79 -10.25 -36.25 -20.76
CA SER A 79 -11.49 -35.93 -20.04
C SER A 79 -11.91 -34.52 -20.44
N ARG A 80 -12.92 -34.42 -21.32
CA ARG A 80 -13.65 -33.17 -21.54
C ARG A 80 -14.45 -32.96 -20.27
N ARG A 81 -13.94 -32.13 -19.34
CA ARG A 81 -14.78 -31.57 -18.27
C ARG A 81 -15.92 -30.83 -18.98
N SER A 82 -17.12 -31.39 -18.90
CA SER A 82 -18.34 -30.71 -19.30
C SER A 82 -18.50 -29.50 -18.39
N TRP A 83 -18.50 -28.31 -18.97
CA TRP A 83 -18.96 -27.11 -18.27
C TRP A 83 -20.47 -27.21 -18.23
N ALA A 84 -21.01 -27.94 -17.24
CA ALA A 84 -22.42 -27.85 -16.94
C ALA A 84 -22.70 -26.42 -16.46
N PRO A 85 -23.74 -25.73 -16.98
CA PRO A 85 -24.19 -24.48 -16.41
C PRO A 85 -24.49 -24.71 -14.93
N ILE A 86 -23.86 -23.95 -14.04
CA ILE A 86 -24.19 -23.97 -12.61
C ILE A 86 -25.61 -23.41 -12.50
N ASP A 87 -26.51 -24.16 -11.88
CA ASP A 87 -27.87 -23.68 -11.59
C ASP A 87 -27.81 -22.32 -10.90
N ALA A 88 -28.66 -21.40 -11.34
CA ALA A 88 -28.72 -20.05 -10.80
C ALA A 88 -29.03 -20.13 -9.29
N LYS A 89 -28.02 -19.89 -8.47
CA LYS A 89 -28.14 -19.85 -7.01
C LYS A 89 -29.11 -18.74 -6.58
N PRO A 90 -29.80 -18.90 -5.43
CA PRO A 90 -30.71 -17.90 -4.92
C PRO A 90 -30.04 -16.54 -4.76
N LEU A 91 -30.81 -15.48 -5.08
CA LEU A 91 -30.36 -14.08 -5.03
C LEU A 91 -29.89 -13.73 -3.60
N GLY A 92 -28.60 -13.45 -3.43
CA GLY A 92 -28.02 -13.01 -2.15
C GLY A 92 -27.11 -14.01 -1.43
N GLU A 93 -26.91 -15.22 -1.97
CA GLU A 93 -25.96 -16.17 -1.36
C GLU A 93 -24.51 -15.83 -1.74
N VAL A 94 -23.63 -15.69 -0.74
CA VAL A 94 -22.17 -15.55 -0.99
C VAL A 94 -21.66 -16.88 -1.53
N GLN A 95 -20.94 -16.84 -2.65
CA GLN A 95 -20.32 -18.06 -3.16
C GLN A 95 -19.32 -18.57 -2.11
N PRO A 96 -19.39 -19.87 -1.73
CA PRO A 96 -18.47 -20.42 -0.76
C PRO A 96 -17.04 -20.29 -1.27
N TYR A 97 -16.14 -19.86 -0.41
CA TYR A 97 -14.72 -19.77 -0.76
C TYR A 97 -14.12 -21.17 -0.95
N PRO A 98 -13.11 -21.31 -1.81
CA PRO A 98 -12.30 -22.52 -1.84
C PRO A 98 -11.70 -22.77 -0.45
N THR A 99 -12.09 -23.88 0.18
CA THR A 99 -11.52 -24.30 1.47
C THR A 99 -10.18 -25.00 1.29
N ASP A 100 -9.92 -25.55 0.11
CA ASP A 100 -8.66 -26.19 -0.24
C ASP A 100 -7.74 -25.21 -0.99
N PRO A 101 -6.65 -24.72 -0.37
CA PRO A 101 -5.68 -23.84 -1.02
C PRO A 101 -4.91 -24.52 -2.17
N ALA A 102 -4.91 -25.86 -2.27
CA ALA A 102 -4.34 -26.60 -3.39
C ALA A 102 -5.29 -26.70 -4.59
N GLN A 103 -6.62 -26.59 -4.37
CA GLN A 103 -7.61 -26.47 -5.44
C GLN A 103 -7.59 -25.07 -6.04
N LYS A 104 -6.69 -24.86 -7.01
CA LYS A 104 -6.65 -23.66 -7.86
C LYS A 104 -7.94 -23.59 -8.71
N TRP A 105 -9.03 -23.07 -8.17
CA TRP A 105 -10.36 -23.13 -8.81
C TRP A 105 -10.44 -22.35 -10.13
N THR A 106 -9.58 -21.35 -10.35
CA THR A 106 -9.62 -20.51 -11.58
C THR A 106 -8.22 -20.11 -12.04
N ARG A 107 -7.41 -21.10 -12.40
CA ARG A 107 -6.08 -20.85 -12.98
C ARG A 107 -6.17 -20.48 -14.47
N THR A 108 -6.95 -19.48 -14.84
CA THR A 108 -6.73 -18.71 -16.07
C THR A 108 -7.60 -17.47 -16.06
N TYR A 109 -6.99 -16.29 -15.90
CA TYR A 109 -7.61 -15.09 -16.45
C TYR A 109 -7.81 -15.33 -17.95
N VAL A 110 -9.06 -15.42 -18.37
CA VAL A 110 -9.45 -15.50 -19.77
C VAL A 110 -9.91 -14.11 -20.17
N GLY A 111 -8.95 -13.28 -20.55
CA GLY A 111 -9.24 -11.94 -21.03
C GLY A 111 -8.16 -11.44 -21.99
N PRO A 112 -8.34 -10.24 -22.54
CA PRO A 112 -7.52 -9.75 -23.64
C PRO A 112 -6.09 -9.38 -23.22
N VAL A 113 -5.85 -9.15 -21.92
CA VAL A 113 -4.52 -8.80 -21.40
C VAL A 113 -3.67 -10.05 -21.20
N LYS A 114 -2.68 -10.23 -22.08
CA LYS A 114 -1.65 -11.27 -21.99
C LYS A 114 -0.33 -10.67 -21.49
N ARG A 115 0.60 -11.53 -21.07
CA ARG A 115 1.96 -11.12 -20.61
C ARG A 115 2.71 -10.26 -21.64
N TRP A 116 2.46 -10.48 -22.93
CA TRP A 116 3.14 -9.82 -24.04
C TRP A 116 2.30 -8.73 -24.72
N THR A 117 1.16 -8.35 -24.13
CA THR A 117 0.33 -7.27 -24.66
C THR A 117 1.13 -5.96 -24.65
N ARG A 118 1.22 -5.29 -25.79
CA ARG A 118 1.96 -4.02 -25.93
C ARG A 118 1.31 -2.94 -25.07
N LEU A 119 2.12 -2.00 -24.57
CA LEU A 119 1.68 -0.94 -23.66
C LEU A 119 0.47 -0.15 -24.20
N LEU A 120 0.45 0.20 -25.49
CA LEU A 120 -0.67 0.93 -26.09
C LEU A 120 -2.00 0.19 -25.95
N PHE A 121 -2.01 -1.13 -26.16
CA PHE A 121 -3.21 -1.95 -25.96
C PHE A 121 -3.52 -2.14 -24.47
N LEU A 122 -2.51 -2.23 -23.60
CA LEU A 122 -2.73 -2.26 -22.14
C LEU A 122 -3.45 -1.01 -21.66
N VAL A 123 -3.05 0.17 -22.13
CA VAL A 123 -3.69 1.46 -21.83
C VAL A 123 -5.18 1.43 -22.22
N ASP A 124 -5.51 0.90 -23.41
CA ASP A 124 -6.91 0.75 -23.83
C ASP A 124 -7.70 -0.18 -22.88
N TYR A 125 -7.13 -1.32 -22.48
CA TYR A 125 -7.82 -2.23 -21.57
C TYR A 125 -7.92 -1.72 -20.13
N TRP A 126 -6.90 -1.02 -19.62
CA TRP A 126 -6.87 -0.49 -18.26
C TRP A 126 -7.84 0.67 -18.06
N PHE A 127 -7.85 1.61 -19.00
CA PHE A 127 -8.60 2.86 -18.85
C PHE A 127 -9.96 2.84 -19.55
N GLY A 128 -10.15 1.95 -20.53
CA GLY A 128 -11.44 1.72 -21.18
C GLY A 128 -11.62 2.49 -22.48
N GLU A 129 -12.85 2.93 -22.74
CA GLU A 129 -13.26 3.44 -24.06
C GLU A 129 -13.23 4.96 -24.17
N ARG A 130 -12.89 5.68 -23.09
CA ARG A 130 -12.81 7.14 -23.11
C ARG A 130 -11.83 7.59 -24.21
N GLU A 131 -12.23 8.56 -25.03
CA GLU A 131 -11.52 8.94 -26.26
C GLU A 131 -10.12 9.53 -25.97
N ASP A 132 -10.04 10.43 -24.98
CA ASP A 132 -8.83 11.12 -24.52
C ASP A 132 -7.89 10.25 -23.67
N ARG A 133 -8.21 8.98 -23.39
CA ARG A 133 -7.47 8.13 -22.43
C ARG A 133 -5.97 8.01 -22.75
N ARG A 134 -5.63 7.98 -24.05
CA ARG A 134 -4.24 7.85 -24.51
C ARG A 134 -3.49 9.16 -24.33
N GLU A 135 -4.16 10.29 -24.53
CA GLU A 135 -3.60 11.62 -24.32
C GLU A 135 -3.34 11.88 -22.83
N ILE A 136 -4.31 11.54 -21.96
CA ILE A 136 -4.16 11.59 -20.50
C ILE A 136 -2.98 10.71 -20.06
N PHE A 137 -2.93 9.46 -20.55
CA PHE A 137 -1.84 8.56 -20.22
C PHE A 137 -0.47 9.06 -20.72
N TYR A 138 -0.41 9.61 -21.94
CA TYR A 138 0.81 10.20 -22.48
C TYR A 138 1.29 11.39 -21.63
N TYR A 139 0.35 12.21 -21.16
CA TYR A 139 0.65 13.29 -20.23
C TYR A 139 1.24 12.78 -18.90
N PHE A 140 0.64 11.73 -18.31
CA PHE A 140 1.16 11.09 -17.10
C PHE A 140 2.56 10.53 -17.28
N MET A 141 2.82 9.89 -18.42
CA MET A 141 4.16 9.44 -18.79
C MET A 141 5.11 10.64 -18.85
N ASN A 142 4.78 11.71 -19.55
CA ASN A 142 5.66 12.88 -19.62
C ASN A 142 5.95 13.53 -18.27
N LEU A 143 4.94 13.59 -17.38
CA LEU A 143 5.09 14.23 -16.07
C LEU A 143 5.89 13.39 -15.09
N TRP A 144 5.62 12.07 -14.99
CA TRP A 144 6.16 11.23 -13.92
C TRP A 144 7.20 10.21 -14.37
N TRP A 145 7.34 9.91 -15.67
CA TRP A 145 8.24 8.83 -16.12
C TRP A 145 9.71 9.06 -15.74
N LYS A 146 10.19 10.30 -15.83
CA LYS A 146 11.57 10.67 -15.48
C LYS A 146 11.86 10.53 -13.99
N TYR A 147 10.82 10.44 -13.16
CA TYR A 147 10.92 10.38 -11.71
C TYR A 147 10.70 8.95 -11.22
N GLU A 148 11.77 8.27 -10.87
CA GLU A 148 11.72 6.84 -10.58
C GLU A 148 11.13 6.51 -9.20
N VAL A 149 11.50 7.30 -8.19
CA VAL A 149 11.24 6.97 -6.78
C VAL A 149 10.49 8.05 -6.02
N LEU A 150 10.67 9.32 -6.37
CA LEU A 150 10.06 10.46 -5.67
C LEU A 150 9.37 11.41 -6.66
N PRO A 151 8.24 12.04 -6.29
CA PRO A 151 7.50 12.94 -7.17
C PRO A 151 8.24 14.27 -7.40
N PRO A 152 7.95 14.99 -8.51
CA PRO A 152 8.40 16.36 -8.69
C PRO A 152 7.70 17.36 -7.76
N LYS A 153 8.39 18.45 -7.40
CA LYS A 153 7.74 19.69 -6.95
C LYS A 153 7.16 20.41 -8.17
N LEU A 154 5.86 20.66 -8.14
CA LEU A 154 5.15 21.35 -9.24
C LEU A 154 4.83 22.78 -8.79
N PRO A 155 5.35 23.82 -9.49
CA PRO A 155 5.06 25.20 -9.15
C PRO A 155 3.56 25.51 -9.16
N ARG A 156 3.15 26.41 -8.27
CA ARG A 156 1.80 26.93 -8.22
C ARG A 156 1.40 27.57 -9.56
N ASN A 157 0.13 27.42 -9.93
CA ASN A 157 -0.44 27.89 -11.21
C ASN A 157 0.23 27.29 -12.46
N SER A 158 1.03 26.22 -12.32
CA SER A 158 1.50 25.48 -13.47
C SER A 158 0.37 24.62 -14.04
N ARG A 159 0.25 24.60 -15.37
CA ARG A 159 -0.62 23.64 -16.08
C ARG A 159 -0.33 22.19 -15.69
N GLN A 160 0.90 21.92 -15.23
CA GLN A 160 1.30 20.61 -14.79
C GLN A 160 0.58 20.18 -13.50
N LEU A 161 0.50 21.10 -12.53
CA LEU A 161 -0.17 20.92 -11.24
C LEU A 161 -1.67 20.69 -11.41
N GLU A 162 -2.33 21.52 -12.23
CA GLU A 162 -3.79 21.41 -12.48
C GLU A 162 -4.16 20.03 -13.03
N ARG A 163 -3.39 19.55 -14.01
CA ARG A 163 -3.59 18.22 -14.56
C ARG A 163 -3.25 17.12 -13.56
N ALA A 164 -2.22 17.29 -12.73
CA ALA A 164 -1.84 16.28 -11.75
C ALA A 164 -2.97 15.94 -10.77
N GLN A 165 -3.77 16.93 -10.35
CA GLN A 165 -4.80 16.81 -9.31
C GLN A 165 -6.02 15.99 -9.72
N ASN A 166 -6.52 16.14 -10.96
CA ASN A 166 -7.81 15.56 -11.39
C ASN A 166 -7.88 15.24 -12.89
N SER A 167 -6.81 14.72 -13.50
CA SER A 167 -6.74 14.48 -14.96
C SER A 167 -7.86 13.62 -15.56
N TRP A 168 -8.49 12.73 -14.80
CA TRP A 168 -9.64 11.94 -15.28
C TRP A 168 -10.99 12.65 -15.14
N MET A 169 -11.01 13.84 -14.54
CA MET A 169 -12.20 14.65 -14.34
C MET A 169 -12.18 15.87 -15.27
N PRO A 170 -13.33 16.50 -15.53
CA PRO A 170 -13.37 17.80 -16.23
C PRO A 170 -12.56 18.88 -15.49
N ASP A 171 -12.04 19.87 -16.21
CA ASP A 171 -11.20 20.94 -15.64
C ASP A 171 -11.92 21.73 -14.52
N ASN A 172 -13.25 21.86 -14.60
CA ASN A 172 -14.07 22.54 -13.60
C ASN A 172 -14.51 21.64 -12.43
N PHE A 173 -14.05 20.39 -12.36
CA PHE A 173 -14.51 19.41 -11.36
C PHE A 173 -14.32 19.87 -9.92
N THR A 174 -13.15 20.43 -9.59
CA THR A 174 -12.86 20.88 -8.23
C THR A 174 -13.82 21.99 -7.80
N GLN A 175 -14.09 22.95 -8.68
CA GLN A 175 -15.03 24.06 -8.42
C GLN A 175 -16.47 23.56 -8.31
N ASP A 176 -16.90 22.67 -9.21
CA ASP A 176 -18.22 22.06 -9.17
C ASP A 176 -18.44 21.23 -7.90
N LEU A 177 -17.40 20.54 -7.41
CA LEU A 177 -17.43 19.81 -6.15
C LEU A 177 -17.61 20.74 -4.95
N GLU A 178 -16.89 21.88 -4.93
CA GLU A 178 -17.02 22.93 -3.90
C GLU A 178 -18.44 23.50 -3.88
N ASP A 179 -18.96 23.94 -5.02
CA ASP A 179 -20.29 24.54 -5.10
C ASP A 179 -21.41 23.55 -4.73
N LYS A 180 -21.25 22.28 -5.13
CA LYS A 180 -22.15 21.20 -4.71
C LYS A 180 -22.08 20.92 -3.23
N PHE A 181 -20.88 20.89 -2.65
CA PHE A 181 -20.69 20.70 -1.21
C PHE A 181 -21.35 21.84 -0.43
N ARG A 182 -21.10 23.10 -0.80
CA ARG A 182 -21.72 24.28 -0.18
C ARG A 182 -23.23 24.23 -0.25
N SER A 183 -23.79 23.95 -1.42
CA SER A 183 -25.24 23.86 -1.63
C SER A 183 -25.87 22.72 -0.82
N TRP A 184 -25.21 21.56 -0.80
CA TRP A 184 -25.65 20.41 -0.01
C TRP A 184 -25.58 20.70 1.49
N TYR A 185 -24.50 21.33 1.96
CA TYR A 185 -24.31 21.64 3.37
C TYR A 185 -25.32 22.69 3.85
N GLN A 186 -25.57 23.75 3.07
CA GLN A 186 -26.64 24.72 3.36
C GLN A 186 -28.02 24.06 3.45
N ARG A 187 -28.30 23.09 2.56
CA ARG A 187 -29.53 22.31 2.62
C ARG A 187 -29.58 21.39 3.85
N TYR A 188 -28.46 20.80 4.23
CA TYR A 188 -28.37 20.03 5.47
C TYR A 188 -28.67 20.94 6.68
N LEU A 189 -28.09 22.14 6.74
CA LEU A 189 -28.32 23.12 7.81
C LEU A 189 -29.79 23.54 7.92
N SER A 190 -30.52 23.64 6.82
CA SER A 190 -31.94 24.03 6.84
C SER A 190 -32.90 22.89 7.23
N ILE A 191 -32.48 21.63 7.04
CA ILE A 191 -33.30 20.44 7.34
C ILE A 191 -32.94 19.82 8.69
N ARG A 192 -31.69 20.00 9.16
CA ARG A 192 -31.21 19.34 10.38
C ARG A 192 -32.05 19.75 11.58
N THR A 193 -32.45 18.75 12.37
CA THR A 193 -33.20 18.94 13.61
C THR A 193 -32.30 18.97 14.83
N MET A 194 -31.19 18.22 14.79
CA MET A 194 -30.21 18.12 15.86
C MET A 194 -28.83 18.54 15.30
N PRO A 195 -28.22 19.63 15.77
CA PRO A 195 -26.85 19.98 15.42
C PRO A 195 -25.84 19.09 16.17
N GLN A 196 -24.58 19.11 15.74
CA GLN A 196 -23.48 18.59 16.55
C GLN A 196 -23.44 19.32 17.90
N GLU A 197 -23.28 18.56 18.98
CA GLU A 197 -23.20 19.07 20.36
C GLU A 197 -21.81 18.75 20.93
N SER A 198 -21.06 19.79 21.25
CA SER A 198 -19.73 19.70 21.85
C SER A 198 -19.60 20.68 23.02
N THR A 199 -18.73 20.33 23.97
CA THR A 199 -18.41 21.20 25.10
C THR A 199 -16.91 21.43 25.15
N LEU A 200 -16.49 22.69 25.29
CA LEU A 200 -15.09 23.02 25.50
C LEU A 200 -14.65 22.53 26.87
N ILE A 201 -13.51 21.85 26.92
CA ILE A 201 -12.92 21.33 28.15
C ILE A 201 -11.51 21.89 28.35
N ASP A 202 -11.08 21.94 29.61
CA ASP A 202 -9.72 22.35 29.94
C ASP A 202 -8.70 21.34 29.42
N ARG A 203 -7.55 21.85 28.98
CA ARG A 203 -6.40 21.02 28.56
C ARG A 203 -6.04 19.96 29.62
N ALA A 204 -6.05 20.31 30.91
CA ALA A 204 -5.75 19.36 31.98
C ALA A 204 -6.76 18.20 32.05
N LYS A 205 -8.06 18.45 31.81
CA LYS A 205 -9.09 17.41 31.76
C LYS A 205 -8.89 16.51 30.53
N ALA A 206 -8.61 17.12 29.37
CA ALA A 206 -8.38 16.40 28.12
C ALA A 206 -7.19 15.42 28.24
N PHE A 207 -6.04 15.91 28.73
CA PHE A 207 -4.83 15.11 28.93
C PHE A 207 -4.97 14.05 30.03
N ARG A 208 -5.83 14.26 31.02
CA ARG A 208 -6.04 13.27 32.09
C ARG A 208 -6.87 12.07 31.64
N TRP A 209 -7.86 12.27 30.78
CA TRP A 209 -8.88 11.26 30.50
C TRP A 209 -8.92 10.75 29.05
N PHE A 210 -8.53 11.56 28.07
CA PHE A 210 -8.76 11.23 26.66
C PHE A 210 -7.48 11.18 25.84
N ILE A 211 -6.60 12.17 26.00
CA ILE A 211 -5.34 12.23 25.27
C ILE A 211 -4.34 11.30 25.97
N PRO A 212 -3.79 10.29 25.27
CA PRO A 212 -2.77 9.42 25.84
C PRO A 212 -1.59 10.22 26.39
N GLN A 213 -1.09 9.82 27.55
CA GLN A 213 0.10 10.40 28.16
C GLN A 213 1.29 9.49 27.89
N ALA A 214 2.37 10.08 27.37
CA ALA A 214 3.66 9.40 27.35
C ALA A 214 4.20 9.30 28.78
N GLU A 215 4.62 8.12 29.21
CA GLU A 215 5.26 7.90 30.52
C GLU A 215 6.73 8.36 30.51
N GLY A 216 6.94 9.63 30.14
CA GLY A 216 8.26 10.26 30.07
C GLY A 216 8.78 10.53 28.66
N ASP A 217 10.02 10.98 28.59
CA ASP A 217 10.63 11.49 27.36
C ASP A 217 11.18 10.35 26.50
N MET A 218 11.19 10.56 25.18
CA MET A 218 11.80 9.64 24.24
C MET A 218 13.17 10.14 23.83
N THR A 219 14.17 9.27 23.91
CA THR A 219 15.49 9.56 23.34
C THR A 219 15.49 9.15 21.87
N VAL A 220 15.85 10.04 20.97
CA VAL A 220 15.87 9.81 19.52
C VAL A 220 17.27 10.04 18.97
N LEU A 221 17.83 9.02 18.33
CA LEU A 221 19.10 9.08 17.62
C LEU A 221 18.84 9.55 16.18
N LEU A 222 19.30 10.77 15.86
CA LEU A 222 19.12 11.42 14.56
C LEU A 222 20.45 11.88 13.97
N GLY A 223 20.47 12.07 12.64
CA GLY A 223 21.66 12.50 11.90
C GLY A 223 22.24 11.40 11.01
N HIS A 224 23.40 11.67 10.43
CA HIS A 224 24.06 10.73 9.52
C HIS A 224 24.44 9.43 10.23
N VAL A 225 24.33 8.28 9.57
CA VAL A 225 24.54 6.95 10.20
C VAL A 225 25.89 6.79 10.91
N SER A 226 26.93 7.45 10.40
CA SER A 226 28.28 7.43 11.00
C SER A 226 28.45 8.34 12.21
N ASN A 227 27.53 9.28 12.44
CA ASN A 227 27.64 10.30 13.50
C ASN A 227 26.23 10.76 13.93
N GLN A 228 25.43 9.82 14.45
CA GLN A 228 24.13 10.16 15.01
C GLN A 228 24.28 10.82 16.38
N LYS A 229 23.50 11.86 16.63
CA LYS A 229 23.42 12.54 17.93
C LYS A 229 22.13 12.14 18.63
N GLU A 230 22.18 12.20 19.96
CA GLU A 230 21.03 11.97 20.82
C GLU A 230 20.23 13.27 20.97
N TYR A 231 18.91 13.15 20.85
CA TYR A 231 17.96 14.23 21.12
C TYR A 231 16.89 13.70 22.06
N HIS A 232 16.45 14.52 23.00
CA HIS A 232 15.30 14.20 23.85
C HIS A 232 14.08 14.95 23.31
N ILE A 233 12.97 14.24 23.17
CA ILE A 233 11.70 14.80 22.72
C ILE A 233 10.62 14.43 23.73
N SER A 234 9.95 15.45 24.26
CA SER A 234 8.78 15.27 25.10
C SER A 234 7.50 15.21 24.25
N GLN A 235 6.43 14.66 24.82
CA GLN A 235 5.12 14.67 24.18
C GLN A 235 4.71 16.10 23.80
N GLY A 236 4.36 16.29 22.53
CA GLY A 236 3.93 17.58 22.00
C GLY A 236 5.04 18.38 21.32
N GLU A 237 6.30 17.98 21.52
CA GLU A 237 7.45 18.64 20.92
C GLU A 237 7.77 18.09 19.52
N SER A 238 8.60 18.83 18.79
CA SER A 238 9.01 18.48 17.44
C SER A 238 10.46 18.88 17.18
N ILE A 239 11.17 18.06 16.41
CA ILE A 239 12.51 18.35 15.90
C ILE A 239 12.41 18.61 14.39
N PRO A 240 12.70 19.84 13.91
CA PRO A 240 12.80 20.11 12.48
C PRO A 240 14.08 19.51 11.89
N PHE A 241 14.03 19.07 10.64
CA PHE A 241 15.18 18.50 9.94
C PHE A 241 15.27 19.00 8.50
N SER A 242 16.48 19.11 7.96
CA SER A 242 16.74 19.54 6.58
C SER A 242 16.34 18.50 5.54
N ASP A 243 16.33 18.83 4.25
CA ASP A 243 16.07 17.87 3.16
C ASP A 243 16.99 16.63 3.19
N SER A 244 18.19 16.78 3.75
CA SER A 244 19.15 15.67 3.98
C SER A 244 18.85 14.83 5.22
N GLY A 245 17.78 15.16 5.95
CA GLY A 245 17.33 14.55 7.19
C GLY A 245 18.20 14.87 8.41
N ILE A 246 19.08 15.86 8.31
CA ILE A 246 19.90 16.33 9.45
C ILE A 246 19.06 17.31 10.28
N PRO A 247 18.96 17.14 11.61
CA PRO A 247 18.28 18.09 12.48
C PRO A 247 18.81 19.52 12.30
N ILE A 248 17.90 20.50 12.29
CA ILE A 248 18.26 21.91 12.14
C ILE A 248 18.48 22.49 13.55
N GLU A 249 19.73 22.77 13.89
CA GLU A 249 20.11 23.49 15.12
C GLU A 249 20.04 25.01 14.88
N ASP A 250 19.50 25.77 15.84
CA ASP A 250 19.15 27.20 15.70
C ASP A 250 20.34 28.14 15.41
N GLU A 251 21.56 27.79 15.83
CA GLU A 251 22.72 28.69 15.78
C GLU A 251 23.64 28.49 14.57
N GLY A 252 23.61 27.34 13.89
CA GLY A 252 24.59 26.99 12.85
C GLY A 252 24.06 26.88 11.42
N ASN A 253 22.75 26.69 11.22
CA ASN A 253 22.17 26.23 9.95
C ASN A 253 21.05 27.14 9.40
N ARG A 254 21.20 28.47 9.54
CA ARG A 254 20.18 29.42 9.07
C ARG A 254 19.89 29.34 7.56
N ASP A 255 20.78 28.76 6.77
CA ASP A 255 20.59 28.58 5.32
C ASP A 255 19.99 27.22 4.93
N MET A 256 19.85 26.26 5.87
CA MET A 256 19.27 24.95 5.56
C MET A 256 17.75 25.02 5.40
N GLN A 257 17.25 24.59 4.24
CA GLN A 257 15.80 24.46 4.02
C GLN A 257 15.23 23.35 4.91
N ASN A 258 14.02 23.57 5.44
CA ASN A 258 13.34 22.58 6.26
C ASN A 258 12.71 21.50 5.37
N GLY A 259 13.13 20.25 5.58
CA GLY A 259 12.61 19.07 4.92
C GLY A 259 11.48 18.39 5.69
N GLY A 260 11.14 18.89 6.89
CA GLY A 260 9.99 18.44 7.66
C GLY A 260 10.26 18.36 9.16
N TRP A 261 9.51 17.52 9.87
CA TRP A 261 9.58 17.40 11.33
C TRP A 261 9.41 15.96 11.81
N VAL A 262 10.06 15.64 12.92
CA VAL A 262 9.72 14.48 13.76
C VAL A 262 9.04 15.02 15.02
N LEU A 263 7.83 14.57 15.33
CA LEU A 263 7.10 14.99 16.53
C LEU A 263 6.63 13.78 17.34
N ASP A 264 6.50 13.96 18.66
CA ASP A 264 5.90 12.95 19.54
C ASP A 264 4.45 13.31 19.87
N VAL A 265 3.51 12.45 19.47
CA VAL A 265 2.06 12.68 19.69
C VAL A 265 1.54 12.07 21.00
N GLY A 266 2.39 11.34 21.73
CA GLY A 266 2.11 10.78 23.05
C GLY A 266 1.49 9.38 23.09
N GLY A 267 1.32 8.72 21.94
CA GLY A 267 0.73 7.39 21.87
C GLY A 267 0.79 6.79 20.47
N ILE A 268 0.20 5.60 20.31
CA ILE A 268 0.24 4.86 19.04
C ILE A 268 -0.79 5.44 18.08
N VAL A 269 -0.35 5.91 16.91
CA VAL A 269 -1.28 6.38 15.86
C VAL A 269 -1.85 5.19 15.09
N LEU A 270 -3.17 5.04 15.05
CA LEU A 270 -3.84 3.96 14.28
C LEU A 270 -4.23 4.40 12.86
N SER A 271 -4.60 5.67 12.69
CA SER A 271 -5.05 6.23 11.43
C SER A 271 -4.72 7.72 11.38
N MET A 272 -4.37 8.19 10.19
CA MET A 272 -4.09 9.60 9.95
C MET A 272 -4.57 10.03 8.56
N GLY A 273 -4.88 11.31 8.41
CA GLY A 273 -5.25 11.88 7.12
C GLY A 273 -5.11 13.39 7.11
N TRP A 274 -4.53 13.92 6.03
CA TRP A 274 -4.46 15.35 5.77
C TRP A 274 -5.82 15.87 5.32
N ALA A 275 -6.21 17.04 5.83
CA ALA A 275 -7.44 17.71 5.41
C ALA A 275 -7.32 18.18 3.94
N PRO A 276 -8.36 17.99 3.11
CA PRO A 276 -8.39 18.54 1.77
C PRO A 276 -8.71 20.04 1.86
N ILE A 277 -7.67 20.86 1.78
CA ILE A 277 -7.72 22.32 1.92
C ILE A 277 -7.22 22.97 0.64
N LYS A 278 -7.96 23.97 0.16
CA LYS A 278 -7.56 24.78 -1.01
C LYS A 278 -7.08 26.16 -0.58
N GLY A 279 -5.99 26.62 -1.19
CA GLY A 279 -5.40 27.95 -0.99
C GLY A 279 -4.20 27.96 -0.03
N GLN A 280 -3.69 29.15 0.26
CA GLN A 280 -2.60 29.37 1.23
C GLN A 280 -3.12 29.23 2.65
N ALA A 281 -3.42 27.99 3.02
CA ALA A 281 -3.81 27.62 4.36
C ALA A 281 -2.78 26.66 4.93
N ASP A 282 -2.55 26.81 6.22
CA ASP A 282 -1.78 25.86 6.99
C ASP A 282 -2.36 24.45 6.82
N GLN A 283 -1.48 23.47 6.70
CA GLN A 283 -1.88 22.10 6.44
C GLN A 283 -2.32 21.44 7.75
N LEU A 284 -3.49 20.80 7.74
CA LEU A 284 -4.04 20.12 8.91
C LEU A 284 -3.93 18.61 8.75
N LEU A 285 -3.36 17.94 9.75
CA LEU A 285 -3.29 16.48 9.82
C LEU A 285 -4.12 16.00 11.01
N ALA A 286 -5.16 15.22 10.74
CA ALA A 286 -5.91 14.51 11.78
C ALA A 286 -5.24 13.17 12.06
N MET A 287 -5.19 12.79 13.34
CA MET A 287 -4.59 11.54 13.83
C MET A 287 -5.45 10.93 14.94
N THR A 288 -5.66 9.62 14.89
CA THR A 288 -6.24 8.85 16.00
C THR A 288 -5.11 8.26 16.82
N VAL A 289 -5.09 8.55 18.12
CA VAL A 289 -3.98 8.17 19.01
C VAL A 289 -4.54 7.33 20.16
N ILE A 290 -3.94 6.16 20.41
CA ILE A 290 -4.29 5.28 21.52
C ILE A 290 -3.13 5.18 22.52
N PRO A 291 -3.40 4.88 23.80
CA PRO A 291 -2.35 4.58 24.78
C PRO A 291 -1.51 3.37 24.39
N TYR A 292 -0.23 3.35 24.78
CA TYR A 292 0.65 2.20 24.56
C TYR A 292 0.15 0.93 25.27
N SER A 293 -0.50 1.09 26.43
CA SER A 293 -1.08 0.01 27.22
C SER A 293 -2.08 -0.84 26.43
N ASP A 294 -2.78 -0.26 25.45
CA ASP A 294 -3.77 -0.97 24.63
C ASP A 294 -3.16 -2.06 23.74
N GLN A 295 -1.86 -1.97 23.45
CA GLN A 295 -1.13 -2.92 22.59
C GLN A 295 0.15 -3.44 23.24
N ALA A 296 0.31 -3.24 24.55
CA ALA A 296 1.41 -3.79 25.31
C ALA A 296 1.26 -5.31 25.46
N PHE A 297 2.40 -5.99 25.62
CA PHE A 297 2.41 -7.41 25.94
C PHE A 297 2.24 -7.59 27.46
N TYR A 298 1.22 -8.34 27.87
CA TYR A 298 0.98 -8.68 29.27
C TYR A 298 1.18 -10.17 29.49
N GLU A 299 2.09 -10.54 30.40
CA GLU A 299 2.27 -11.94 30.79
C GLU A 299 1.01 -12.50 31.47
N ASN A 300 0.38 -11.69 32.31
CA ASN A 300 -0.92 -12.00 32.90
C ASN A 300 -2.02 -11.19 32.20
N LEU A 301 -3.01 -11.87 31.62
CA LEU A 301 -4.15 -11.24 30.97
C LEU A 301 -4.99 -10.35 31.92
N ASN A 302 -4.86 -10.50 33.24
CA ASN A 302 -5.53 -9.66 34.22
C ASN A 302 -4.94 -8.24 34.32
N ASP A 303 -3.69 -8.07 33.90
CA ASP A 303 -2.97 -6.80 33.90
C ASP A 303 -3.26 -6.01 32.61
N ALA A 304 -3.83 -6.66 31.60
CA ALA A 304 -4.24 -6.01 30.37
C ALA A 304 -5.43 -5.06 30.60
N PRO A 305 -5.51 -3.94 29.85
CA PRO A 305 -6.57 -2.96 30.02
C PRO A 305 -7.94 -3.60 29.88
N LYS A 306 -8.81 -3.34 30.86
CA LYS A 306 -10.16 -3.90 30.86
C LYS A 306 -11.03 -3.10 29.89
N THR A 307 -12.08 -3.72 29.35
CA THR A 307 -13.10 -3.06 28.50
C THR A 307 -13.58 -1.68 28.99
N PRO A 308 -13.79 -1.41 30.31
CA PRO A 308 -14.11 -0.07 30.79
C PRO A 308 -13.02 0.99 30.60
N GLU A 309 -11.74 0.63 30.49
CA GLU A 309 -10.59 1.54 30.28
C GLU A 309 -10.39 1.89 28.80
N LEU A 310 -11.10 1.20 27.90
CA LEU A 310 -11.09 1.41 26.46
C LEU A 310 -12.25 2.33 25.98
N LYS A 311 -12.94 3.00 26.91
CA LYS A 311 -14.15 3.80 26.62
C LYS A 311 -13.88 5.19 26.07
N GLU A 312 -12.72 5.76 26.39
CA GLU A 312 -12.34 7.09 25.96
C GLU A 312 -11.57 7.03 24.63
N GLY A 313 -11.77 8.00 23.76
CA GLY A 313 -11.04 8.10 22.50
C GLY A 313 -10.64 9.53 22.21
N THR A 314 -9.61 9.71 21.38
CA THR A 314 -9.18 11.05 20.94
C THR A 314 -8.91 11.10 19.44
N ILE A 315 -9.24 12.23 18.83
CA ILE A 315 -8.77 12.63 17.51
C ILE A 315 -8.00 13.92 17.67
N GLN A 316 -6.70 13.89 17.39
CA GLN A 316 -5.84 15.07 17.43
C GLN A 316 -5.73 15.70 16.04
N ILE A 317 -5.84 17.02 15.93
CA ILE A 317 -5.62 17.77 14.70
C ILE A 317 -4.42 18.69 14.90
N TRP A 318 -3.42 18.45 14.07
CA TRP A 318 -2.16 19.15 14.09
C TRP A 318 -2.03 20.08 12.89
N LYS A 319 -1.54 21.29 13.16
CA LYS A 319 -1.29 22.34 12.19
C LYS A 319 0.18 22.35 11.80
N PHE A 320 0.43 22.31 10.50
CA PHE A 320 1.75 22.40 9.88
C PHE A 320 1.78 23.63 9.00
N GLU A 321 2.67 24.57 9.33
CA GLU A 321 2.81 25.81 8.58
C GLU A 321 3.70 25.59 7.36
N ALA A 322 3.46 26.40 6.33
CA ALA A 322 4.16 26.28 5.07
C ALA A 322 4.63 27.63 4.56
N GLU A 323 5.78 27.64 3.90
CA GLU A 323 6.37 28.82 3.29
C GLU A 323 6.41 28.62 1.78
N THR A 324 5.83 29.55 1.02
CA THR A 324 5.91 29.54 -0.44
C THR A 324 7.08 30.41 -0.89
N ASP A 325 7.98 29.84 -1.68
CA ASP A 325 9.11 30.58 -2.25
C ASP A 325 8.68 31.49 -3.42
N GLY A 326 9.59 32.36 -3.87
CA GLY A 326 9.35 33.26 -5.00
C GLY A 326 9.08 32.56 -6.33
N LYS A 327 9.37 31.25 -6.44
CA LYS A 327 9.08 30.42 -7.62
C LYS A 327 7.71 29.75 -7.53
N GLY A 328 6.95 30.00 -6.46
CA GLY A 328 5.64 29.40 -6.23
C GLY A 328 5.71 27.93 -5.81
N ILE A 329 6.86 27.46 -5.30
CA ILE A 329 7.01 26.14 -4.70
C ILE A 329 6.81 26.27 -3.19
N THR A 330 5.94 25.42 -2.64
CA THR A 330 5.65 25.45 -1.21
C THR A 330 6.51 24.43 -0.46
N ARG A 331 7.07 24.86 0.68
CA ARG A 331 7.95 24.07 1.55
C ARG A 331 7.50 24.10 3.00
N PRO A 332 7.86 23.08 3.80
CA PRO A 332 7.66 23.10 5.24
C PRO A 332 8.27 24.37 5.85
N ALA A 333 7.49 25.11 6.65
CA ALA A 333 8.02 26.24 7.43
C ALA A 333 9.01 25.73 8.50
N ARG A 334 9.77 26.61 9.15
CA ARG A 334 10.59 26.20 10.32
C ARG A 334 9.81 26.08 11.61
N SER A 335 8.66 26.74 11.71
CA SER A 335 7.84 26.74 12.92
C SER A 335 7.43 25.32 13.32
N SER A 336 7.46 25.05 14.62
CA SER A 336 7.05 23.75 15.17
C SER A 336 5.56 23.50 14.87
N PRO A 337 5.18 22.28 14.47
CA PRO A 337 3.79 21.88 14.34
C PRO A 337 3.04 22.07 15.67
N LYS A 338 1.77 22.44 15.60
CA LYS A 338 0.96 22.76 16.78
C LYS A 338 -0.28 21.89 16.86
N LEU A 339 -0.55 21.32 18.02
CA LEU A 339 -1.84 20.70 18.33
C LEU A 339 -2.90 21.82 18.43
N VAL A 340 -3.72 21.96 17.39
CA VAL A 340 -4.72 23.03 17.31
C VAL A 340 -6.09 22.59 17.80
N HIS A 341 -6.43 21.32 17.64
CA HIS A 341 -7.73 20.79 18.05
C HIS A 341 -7.61 19.36 18.56
N ALA A 342 -8.36 18.99 19.59
CA ALA A 342 -8.51 17.60 20.01
C ALA A 342 -9.98 17.29 20.36
N PHE A 343 -10.57 16.34 19.63
CA PHE A 343 -11.90 15.82 19.92
C PHE A 343 -11.77 14.66 20.92
N CYS A 344 -12.37 14.85 22.09
CA CYS A 344 -12.43 13.91 23.20
C CYS A 344 -13.77 13.16 23.16
N LEU A 345 -13.71 11.84 23.04
CA LEU A 345 -14.87 11.00 22.75
C LEU A 345 -15.10 9.99 23.87
N HIS A 346 -16.37 9.73 24.20
CA HIS A 346 -16.77 8.63 25.08
C HIS A 346 -17.25 7.39 24.31
N TRP A 347 -16.95 7.32 23.01
CA TRP A 347 -17.42 6.28 22.10
C TRP A 347 -16.41 5.15 21.87
N GLY A 348 -15.41 5.04 22.74
CA GLY A 348 -14.30 4.11 22.63
C GLY A 348 -13.14 4.63 21.78
N ARG A 349 -12.10 3.81 21.66
CA ARG A 349 -10.93 4.10 20.81
C ARG A 349 -11.33 4.32 19.36
N VAL A 350 -10.73 5.31 18.70
CA VAL A 350 -11.01 5.57 17.28
C VAL A 350 -10.03 4.78 16.43
N GLY A 351 -10.54 3.77 15.72
CA GLY A 351 -9.72 2.87 14.91
C GLY A 351 -9.33 3.46 13.55
N ARG A 352 -10.23 4.24 12.94
CA ARG A 352 -10.04 4.76 11.56
C ARG A 352 -10.69 6.12 11.37
N ILE A 353 -10.01 7.00 10.64
CA ILE A 353 -10.55 8.30 10.21
C ILE A 353 -10.35 8.53 8.72
N GLN A 354 -11.24 9.32 8.11
CA GLN A 354 -11.06 9.81 6.75
C GLN A 354 -11.81 11.14 6.58
N TRP A 355 -11.11 12.16 6.10
CA TRP A 355 -11.75 13.42 5.68
C TRP A 355 -12.70 13.20 4.52
N CYS A 356 -13.82 13.92 4.52
CA CYS A 356 -14.65 14.04 3.32
C CYS A 356 -13.79 14.59 2.18
N PRO A 357 -13.83 14.00 0.97
CA PRO A 357 -12.95 14.40 -0.11
C PRO A 357 -13.28 15.76 -0.73
N ALA A 358 -14.40 16.38 -0.36
CA ALA A 358 -14.74 17.72 -0.81
C ALA A 358 -13.71 18.73 -0.24
N PRO A 359 -13.00 19.49 -1.08
CA PRO A 359 -12.03 20.45 -0.60
C PRO A 359 -12.74 21.61 0.09
N VAL A 360 -12.18 22.04 1.21
CA VAL A 360 -12.73 23.15 2.00
C VAL A 360 -11.87 24.39 1.74
N THR A 361 -12.51 25.45 1.26
CA THR A 361 -11.86 26.74 0.98
C THR A 361 -11.54 27.50 2.28
N VAL A 362 -10.79 28.60 2.20
CA VAL A 362 -10.50 29.44 3.38
C VAL A 362 -11.77 30.15 3.89
N GLU A 363 -12.74 30.40 3.00
CA GLU A 363 -14.01 31.06 3.32
C GLU A 363 -15.04 30.10 3.93
N GLU A 364 -14.85 28.79 3.75
CA GLU A 364 -15.71 27.76 4.34
C GLU A 364 -15.13 27.29 5.67
N ASP A 365 -15.85 27.56 6.74
CA ASP A 365 -15.37 27.27 8.09
C ASP A 365 -15.49 25.79 8.47
N VAL A 366 -16.14 24.93 7.67
CA VAL A 366 -16.50 23.56 8.10
C VAL A 366 -15.93 22.50 7.15
N ALA A 367 -15.15 21.59 7.72
CA ALA A 367 -14.75 20.33 7.09
C ALA A 367 -15.47 19.15 7.74
N LEU A 368 -15.74 18.08 6.98
CA LEU A 368 -16.33 16.87 7.52
C LEU A 368 -15.27 15.78 7.73
N LEU A 369 -15.24 15.21 8.93
CA LEU A 369 -14.36 14.10 9.29
C LEU A 369 -15.20 12.89 9.69
N ALA A 370 -14.99 11.76 9.01
CA ALA A 370 -15.59 10.50 9.41
C ALA A 370 -14.66 9.77 10.38
N ALA A 371 -15.21 9.22 11.47
CA ALA A 371 -14.49 8.52 12.52
C ALA A 371 -15.20 7.21 12.90
N LEU A 372 -14.49 6.09 12.77
CA LEU A 372 -14.94 4.78 13.22
C LEU A 372 -14.51 4.55 14.67
N CYS A 373 -15.49 4.45 15.56
CA CYS A 373 -15.28 4.38 17.00
C CYS A 373 -15.34 2.92 17.51
N GLY A 374 -14.80 2.67 18.70
CA GLY A 374 -14.67 1.34 19.28
C GLY A 374 -15.98 0.64 19.61
N ASP A 375 -17.10 1.36 19.60
CA ASP A 375 -18.45 0.81 19.71
C ASP A 375 -19.02 0.25 18.38
N GLY A 376 -18.20 0.19 17.33
CA GLY A 376 -18.58 -0.37 16.03
C GLY A 376 -19.45 0.56 15.19
N LYS A 377 -19.59 1.84 15.56
CA LYS A 377 -20.39 2.84 14.84
C LYS A 377 -19.51 3.86 14.14
N LEU A 378 -19.96 4.28 12.96
CA LEU A 378 -19.33 5.32 12.18
C LEU A 378 -20.00 6.66 12.48
N ARG A 379 -19.20 7.69 12.80
CA ARG A 379 -19.70 9.02 13.12
C ARG A 379 -19.09 10.05 12.19
N ILE A 380 -19.90 11.00 11.75
CA ILE A 380 -19.45 12.16 10.98
C ILE A 380 -19.38 13.35 11.91
N ILE A 381 -18.25 14.05 11.92
CA ILE A 381 -17.95 15.17 12.80
C ILE A 381 -17.74 16.42 11.93
N GLU A 382 -18.42 17.50 12.28
CA GLU A 382 -18.14 18.85 11.77
C GLU A 382 -16.89 19.38 12.45
N VAL A 383 -15.85 19.66 11.66
CA VAL A 383 -14.61 20.26 12.12
C VAL A 383 -14.60 21.71 11.70
N ASN A 384 -14.82 22.59 12.67
CA ASN A 384 -14.78 24.03 12.45
C ASN A 384 -13.32 24.50 12.42
N ARG A 385 -12.93 25.21 11.37
CA ARG A 385 -11.68 25.95 11.33
C ARG A 385 -11.84 27.17 12.23
N VAL A 386 -11.35 27.08 13.45
CA VAL A 386 -11.28 28.26 14.32
C VAL A 386 -10.20 29.19 13.73
N PRO A 387 -10.55 30.42 13.29
CA PRO A 387 -9.56 31.39 12.89
C PRO A 387 -8.69 31.73 14.10
N GLY A 388 -7.37 31.71 13.90
CA GLY A 388 -6.38 31.74 14.97
C GLY A 388 -6.55 32.92 15.94
N ASN A 389 -6.32 32.63 17.22
CA ASN A 389 -5.58 33.55 18.09
C ASN A 389 -5.06 32.94 19.40
N ASP A 390 -5.44 31.72 19.79
CA ASP A 390 -4.92 31.11 21.01
C ASP A 390 -3.88 30.02 20.71
N ASN A 391 -2.64 30.28 21.13
CA ASN A 391 -1.54 29.30 21.17
C ASN A 391 -1.85 28.06 22.04
N LYS A 392 -3.02 27.97 22.66
CA LYS A 392 -3.36 26.98 23.68
C LYS A 392 -4.05 25.71 23.14
N GLY A 393 -4.45 25.68 21.87
CA GLY A 393 -5.22 24.59 21.28
C GLY A 393 -6.65 24.49 21.85
N THR A 394 -7.60 24.01 21.06
CA THR A 394 -9.00 23.83 21.47
C THR A 394 -9.28 22.37 21.78
N PHE A 395 -9.83 22.08 22.96
CA PHE A 395 -10.18 20.72 23.38
C PHE A 395 -11.69 20.64 23.55
N GLU A 396 -12.31 19.74 22.80
CA GLU A 396 -13.77 19.59 22.76
C GLU A 396 -14.18 18.16 23.14
N GLU A 397 -15.06 18.04 24.13
CA GLU A 397 -15.75 16.80 24.44
C GLU A 397 -17.00 16.70 23.55
N LEU A 398 -17.01 15.73 22.62
CA LEU A 398 -18.12 15.51 21.71
C LEU A 398 -19.21 14.67 22.39
N GLN A 399 -20.41 15.23 22.48
CA GLN A 399 -21.59 14.57 23.04
C GLN A 399 -22.47 13.99 21.94
N GLN A 400 -22.70 14.75 20.86
CA GLN A 400 -23.45 14.31 19.70
C GLN A 400 -22.71 14.67 18.41
N PRO A 401 -22.48 13.70 17.50
CA PRO A 401 -21.87 13.98 16.19
C PRO A 401 -22.90 14.57 15.21
N MET A 402 -22.43 15.10 14.08
CA MET A 402 -23.29 15.57 12.97
C MET A 402 -24.22 14.46 12.44
N ALA A 403 -23.68 13.25 12.29
CA ALA A 403 -24.44 12.07 11.89
C ALA A 403 -23.84 10.81 12.53
N THR A 404 -24.69 9.88 12.95
CA THR A 404 -24.28 8.55 13.41
C THR A 404 -24.82 7.51 12.44
N ILE A 405 -23.93 6.73 11.87
CA ILE A 405 -24.23 5.59 11.02
C ILE A 405 -24.08 4.34 11.88
N GLU A 406 -25.21 3.68 12.11
CA GLU A 406 -25.29 2.43 12.84
C GLU A 406 -26.08 1.40 12.03
N PRO A 407 -25.60 0.16 11.89
CA PRO A 407 -26.39 -0.91 11.30
C PRO A 407 -27.70 -1.13 12.09
N PRO A 408 -28.77 -1.66 11.46
CA PRO A 408 -30.02 -1.98 12.15
C PRO A 408 -29.78 -2.87 13.38
N LYS A 409 -30.51 -2.61 14.48
CA LYS A 409 -30.34 -3.21 15.82
C LYS A 409 -30.61 -4.72 15.92
N GLU A 410 -30.65 -5.43 14.81
CA GLU A 410 -31.09 -6.82 14.74
C GLU A 410 -30.02 -7.80 15.27
N TYR A 411 -28.72 -7.43 15.25
CA TYR A 411 -27.60 -8.28 15.68
C TYR A 411 -26.40 -7.47 16.21
N THR A 412 -25.43 -8.12 16.85
CA THR A 412 -24.10 -7.58 17.26
C THR A 412 -23.22 -7.25 16.04
N LEU A 413 -23.77 -6.48 15.11
CA LEU A 413 -23.17 -6.14 13.83
C LEU A 413 -22.38 -4.84 13.99
N GLU A 414 -21.11 -4.89 13.67
CA GLU A 414 -20.18 -3.78 13.83
C GLU A 414 -19.66 -3.33 12.45
N ILE A 415 -19.40 -2.04 12.32
CA ILE A 415 -18.68 -1.48 11.18
C ILE A 415 -17.19 -1.64 11.46
N ASN A 416 -16.46 -2.26 10.52
CA ASN A 416 -15.02 -2.50 10.66
C ASN A 416 -14.18 -1.54 9.80
N CYS A 417 -14.73 -1.09 8.69
CA CYS A 417 -14.06 -0.19 7.77
C CYS A 417 -15.07 0.63 6.97
N PHE A 418 -14.63 1.74 6.40
CA PHE A 418 -15.49 2.59 5.58
C PHE A 418 -14.68 3.36 4.53
N ALA A 419 -15.37 3.85 3.50
CA ALA A 419 -14.81 4.74 2.48
C ALA A 419 -15.87 5.74 1.99
N TRP A 420 -15.45 6.98 1.76
CA TRP A 420 -16.29 7.97 1.09
C TRP A 420 -16.55 7.57 -0.37
N ILE A 421 -17.83 7.57 -0.77
CA ILE A 421 -18.25 7.41 -2.18
C ILE A 421 -18.40 8.78 -2.82
N ASN A 422 -18.91 9.75 -2.08
CA ASN A 422 -18.99 11.16 -2.45
C ASN A 422 -19.23 12.00 -1.19
N MET A 423 -19.50 13.30 -1.32
CA MET A 423 -19.70 14.21 -0.19
C MET A 423 -20.87 13.88 0.76
N ASN A 424 -21.87 13.11 0.32
CA ASN A 424 -23.07 12.76 1.10
C ASN A 424 -23.22 11.25 1.33
N ARG A 425 -22.32 10.41 0.80
CA ARG A 425 -22.46 8.95 0.84
C ARG A 425 -21.17 8.27 1.22
N VAL A 426 -21.32 7.26 2.07
CA VAL A 426 -20.22 6.40 2.52
C VAL A 426 -20.59 4.93 2.30
N ALA A 427 -19.61 4.14 1.90
CA ALA A 427 -19.67 2.69 1.93
C ALA A 427 -19.07 2.22 3.26
N VAL A 428 -19.70 1.26 3.91
CA VAL A 428 -19.20 0.63 5.15
C VAL A 428 -19.06 -0.87 4.93
N GLY A 429 -17.96 -1.44 5.43
CA GLY A 429 -17.73 -2.87 5.51
C GLY A 429 -18.04 -3.37 6.91
N LEU A 430 -18.84 -4.44 6.99
CA LEU A 430 -19.43 -4.94 8.23
C LEU A 430 -18.74 -6.22 8.71
N SER A 431 -18.91 -6.54 10.00
CA SER A 431 -18.33 -7.72 10.65
C SER A 431 -18.85 -9.06 10.11
N ASP A 432 -20.02 -9.07 9.45
CA ASP A 432 -20.58 -10.25 8.80
C ASP A 432 -20.14 -10.45 7.34
N GLY A 433 -19.27 -9.58 6.82
CA GLY A 433 -18.81 -9.63 5.43
C GLY A 433 -19.70 -8.90 4.42
N SER A 434 -20.75 -8.20 4.88
CA SER A 434 -21.59 -7.38 4.00
C SER A 434 -21.05 -5.96 3.81
N VAL A 435 -21.39 -5.37 2.67
CA VAL A 435 -21.14 -3.95 2.37
C VAL A 435 -22.48 -3.22 2.40
N ALA A 436 -22.55 -2.12 3.14
CA ALA A 436 -23.71 -1.24 3.16
C ALA A 436 -23.35 0.16 2.68
N VAL A 437 -24.30 0.83 2.02
CA VAL A 437 -24.15 2.21 1.58
C VAL A 437 -25.13 3.08 2.34
N TRP A 438 -24.62 4.18 2.87
CA TRP A 438 -25.37 5.14 3.66
C TRP A 438 -25.36 6.51 3.01
N SER A 439 -26.48 7.20 3.13
CA SER A 439 -26.61 8.64 2.91
C SER A 439 -26.46 9.37 4.24
N LEU A 440 -25.83 10.55 4.24
CA LEU A 440 -25.68 11.39 5.44
C LEU A 440 -26.89 12.30 5.66
N SER A 441 -27.43 12.88 4.60
CA SER A 441 -28.64 13.71 4.64
C SER A 441 -29.58 13.37 3.47
N PRO A 442 -30.75 12.75 3.74
CA PRO A 442 -31.17 12.19 5.03
C PRO A 442 -30.23 11.04 5.47
N CYS A 443 -30.08 10.86 6.79
CA CYS A 443 -29.23 9.82 7.37
C CYS A 443 -29.94 8.47 7.31
N GLN A 444 -29.66 7.68 6.28
CA GLN A 444 -30.35 6.40 6.04
C GLN A 444 -29.49 5.39 5.28
N GLN A 445 -29.68 4.11 5.58
CA GLN A 445 -29.12 3.01 4.80
C GLN A 445 -29.84 2.93 3.46
N LEU A 446 -29.11 3.04 2.36
CA LEU A 446 -29.66 2.95 1.01
C LEU A 446 -29.78 1.48 0.57
N HIS A 447 -28.75 0.68 0.82
CA HIS A 447 -28.74 -0.75 0.52
C HIS A 447 -27.61 -1.47 1.28
N ARG A 448 -27.75 -2.79 1.43
CA ARG A 448 -26.76 -3.69 2.04
C ARG A 448 -26.71 -4.98 1.23
N HIS A 449 -25.50 -5.43 0.90
CA HIS A 449 -25.29 -6.64 0.10
C HIS A 449 -24.22 -7.51 0.75
N PRO A 450 -24.44 -8.83 0.87
CA PRO A 450 -23.43 -9.74 1.33
C PRO A 450 -22.36 -9.91 0.25
N VAL A 451 -21.11 -9.56 0.57
CA VAL A 451 -19.99 -9.63 -0.39
C VAL A 451 -19.04 -10.76 -0.02
N HIS A 452 -18.78 -10.92 1.27
CA HIS A 452 -17.86 -11.87 1.85
C HIS A 452 -18.55 -12.73 2.92
N SER A 453 -17.96 -13.88 3.25
CA SER A 453 -18.41 -14.72 4.39
C SER A 453 -17.60 -14.49 5.67
N SER A 454 -16.69 -13.52 5.69
CA SER A 454 -15.85 -13.15 6.84
C SER A 454 -15.80 -11.63 6.98
N PRO A 455 -15.40 -11.10 8.16
CA PRO A 455 -15.36 -9.66 8.41
C PRO A 455 -14.53 -8.90 7.37
N ILE A 456 -15.02 -7.74 6.93
CA ILE A 456 -14.28 -6.88 5.99
C ILE A 456 -13.26 -6.05 6.77
N MET A 457 -11.98 -6.22 6.46
CA MET A 457 -10.88 -5.52 7.14
C MET A 457 -10.51 -4.20 6.48
N ASP A 458 -10.68 -4.10 5.15
CA ASP A 458 -10.40 -2.87 4.41
C ASP A 458 -11.36 -2.67 3.24
N ILE A 459 -11.67 -1.41 2.95
CA ILE A 459 -12.57 -0.98 1.88
C ILE A 459 -12.08 0.33 1.29
N VAL A 460 -12.05 0.44 -0.04
CA VAL A 460 -11.65 1.65 -0.75
C VAL A 460 -12.52 1.85 -1.98
N SER A 461 -13.00 3.08 -2.17
CA SER A 461 -13.73 3.49 -3.38
C SER A 461 -12.77 3.97 -4.46
N GLY A 462 -13.17 3.81 -5.73
CA GLY A 462 -12.48 4.39 -6.87
C GLY A 462 -12.67 5.89 -7.04
N TYR A 463 -12.87 6.64 -5.96
CA TYR A 463 -13.11 8.09 -6.00
C TYR A 463 -11.86 8.85 -6.45
N PRO A 464 -11.97 9.95 -7.24
CA PRO A 464 -13.21 10.56 -7.77
C PRO A 464 -13.70 9.97 -9.09
N SER A 465 -12.87 9.30 -9.89
CA SER A 465 -13.24 8.93 -11.26
C SER A 465 -14.20 7.74 -11.40
N LYS A 466 -14.29 6.89 -10.37
CA LYS A 466 -15.17 5.69 -10.29
C LYS A 466 -15.69 5.48 -8.86
N PRO A 467 -16.47 6.43 -8.30
CA PRO A 467 -16.83 6.42 -6.88
C PRO A 467 -17.61 5.19 -6.41
N PHE A 468 -18.43 4.61 -7.30
CA PHE A 468 -19.26 3.44 -6.99
C PHE A 468 -18.55 2.10 -7.18
N ILE A 469 -17.34 2.10 -7.74
CA ILE A 469 -16.51 0.91 -7.86
C ILE A 469 -15.71 0.77 -6.57
N VAL A 470 -16.02 -0.25 -5.78
CA VAL A 470 -15.48 -0.42 -4.44
C VAL A 470 -14.75 -1.75 -4.31
N ALA A 471 -13.49 -1.69 -3.90
CA ALA A 471 -12.69 -2.86 -3.59
C ALA A 471 -12.76 -3.15 -2.09
N THR A 472 -12.84 -4.43 -1.74
CA THR A 472 -13.00 -4.91 -0.36
C THR A 472 -12.07 -6.07 -0.08
N MET A 473 -11.37 -5.99 1.05
CA MET A 473 -10.45 -7.01 1.53
C MET A 473 -11.02 -7.68 2.79
N PRO A 474 -11.40 -8.96 2.72
CA PRO A 474 -11.89 -9.69 3.88
C PRO A 474 -10.73 -10.15 4.77
N MET A 475 -11.03 -10.53 6.02
CA MET A 475 -10.07 -11.16 6.91
C MET A 475 -9.54 -12.47 6.32
N GLY A 476 -10.46 -13.26 5.74
CA GLY A 476 -10.15 -14.46 4.98
C GLY A 476 -11.17 -14.66 3.86
N GLY A 477 -10.71 -14.95 2.65
CA GLY A 477 -11.59 -15.10 1.49
C GLY A 477 -10.89 -14.68 0.21
N VAL A 478 -11.59 -13.99 -0.68
CA VAL A 478 -11.02 -13.45 -1.93
C VAL A 478 -11.08 -11.93 -1.94
N PHE A 479 -10.07 -11.30 -2.53
CA PHE A 479 -10.08 -9.87 -2.77
C PHE A 479 -11.12 -9.54 -3.85
N THR A 480 -12.08 -8.67 -3.55
CA THR A 480 -13.31 -8.49 -4.35
C THR A 480 -13.52 -7.04 -4.76
N LEU A 481 -13.94 -6.85 -6.01
CA LEU A 481 -14.39 -5.58 -6.58
C LEU A 481 -15.90 -5.65 -6.85
N THR A 482 -16.63 -4.66 -6.36
CA THR A 482 -18.09 -4.57 -6.50
C THR A 482 -18.48 -3.22 -7.08
N ASP A 483 -19.35 -3.21 -8.09
CA ASP A 483 -20.05 -1.98 -8.50
C ASP A 483 -21.32 -1.80 -7.68
N LEU A 484 -21.33 -0.75 -6.85
CA LEU A 484 -22.45 -0.44 -5.96
C LEU A 484 -23.71 0.04 -6.69
N ASN A 485 -23.67 0.30 -8.00
CA ASN A 485 -24.88 0.55 -8.78
C ASN A 485 -25.68 -0.73 -9.04
N ARG A 486 -24.98 -1.87 -9.16
CA ARG A 486 -25.58 -3.20 -9.41
C ARG A 486 -24.83 -4.31 -8.65
N PRO A 487 -24.78 -4.25 -7.31
CA PRO A 487 -23.88 -5.07 -6.51
C PRO A 487 -24.16 -6.58 -6.56
N THR A 488 -25.36 -6.99 -6.96
CA THR A 488 -25.74 -8.40 -7.14
C THR A 488 -25.29 -8.98 -8.49
N ALA A 489 -25.10 -8.15 -9.52
CA ALA A 489 -24.76 -8.58 -10.87
C ALA A 489 -23.30 -8.24 -11.25
N GLU A 490 -22.81 -7.08 -10.83
CA GLU A 490 -21.53 -6.52 -11.23
C GLU A 490 -20.50 -6.66 -10.10
N ARG A 491 -20.00 -7.89 -9.94
CA ARG A 491 -18.95 -8.22 -8.97
C ARG A 491 -17.89 -9.11 -9.63
N THR A 492 -16.63 -8.84 -9.31
CA THR A 492 -15.49 -9.68 -9.72
C THR A 492 -14.50 -9.83 -8.56
N TYR A 493 -13.64 -10.84 -8.62
CA TYR A 493 -12.70 -11.13 -7.54
C TYR A 493 -11.39 -11.68 -8.08
N HIS A 494 -10.35 -11.59 -7.25
CA HIS A 494 -9.07 -12.22 -7.52
C HIS A 494 -9.14 -13.72 -7.21
N GLY A 495 -8.64 -14.57 -8.11
CA GLY A 495 -8.80 -16.03 -8.00
C GLY A 495 -8.02 -16.68 -6.85
N ASN A 496 -6.95 -16.03 -6.36
CA ASN A 496 -6.23 -16.50 -5.18
C ASN A 496 -6.88 -15.97 -3.89
N PRO A 497 -7.01 -16.82 -2.86
CA PRO A 497 -7.44 -16.37 -1.54
C PRO A 497 -6.45 -15.38 -0.92
N VAL A 498 -6.96 -14.56 0.00
CA VAL A 498 -6.22 -13.59 0.80
C VAL A 498 -6.52 -13.82 2.27
N VAL A 499 -5.49 -13.72 3.10
CA VAL A 499 -5.62 -13.56 4.56
C VAL A 499 -5.05 -12.19 4.94
N ALA A 500 -5.91 -11.28 5.37
CA ALA A 500 -5.55 -9.92 5.74
C ALA A 500 -5.94 -9.66 7.20
N LEU A 501 -4.94 -9.47 8.06
CA LEU A 501 -5.19 -9.21 9.49
C LEU A 501 -5.09 -7.72 9.85
N GLN A 502 -4.59 -6.90 8.94
CA GLN A 502 -4.32 -5.48 9.17
C GLN A 502 -5.20 -4.62 8.26
N PRO A 503 -5.79 -3.52 8.78
CA PRO A 503 -6.43 -2.50 7.96
C PRO A 503 -5.37 -1.66 7.22
N ASN A 504 -5.82 -0.71 6.39
CA ASN A 504 -4.99 0.26 5.69
C ASN A 504 -3.98 -0.34 4.70
N VAL A 505 -4.24 -1.53 4.18
CA VAL A 505 -3.40 -2.24 3.19
C VAL A 505 -4.03 -2.27 1.80
N LEU A 506 -4.96 -1.33 1.55
CA LEU A 506 -5.62 -1.10 0.28
C LEU A 506 -5.63 0.41 -0.03
N ALA A 507 -5.26 0.80 -1.25
CA ALA A 507 -5.26 2.21 -1.67
C ALA A 507 -5.63 2.36 -3.16
N TRP A 508 -6.39 3.39 -3.52
CA TRP A 508 -6.82 3.67 -4.90
C TRP A 508 -5.92 4.71 -5.57
N SER A 509 -5.42 4.39 -6.77
CA SER A 509 -4.77 5.36 -7.65
C SER A 509 -5.75 5.81 -8.71
N ASP A 510 -6.11 7.10 -8.69
CA ASP A 510 -6.94 7.67 -9.75
C ASP A 510 -6.19 7.71 -11.08
N HIS A 511 -4.91 8.11 -11.09
CA HIS A 511 -4.06 8.14 -12.30
C HIS A 511 -4.02 6.81 -13.04
N LEU A 512 -3.92 5.71 -12.29
CA LEU A 512 -3.78 4.36 -12.84
C LEU A 512 -5.11 3.57 -12.87
N ARG A 513 -6.19 4.18 -12.37
CA ARG A 513 -7.55 3.60 -12.27
C ARG A 513 -7.57 2.18 -11.72
N GLY A 514 -6.84 1.97 -10.63
CA GLY A 514 -6.67 0.68 -9.98
C GLY A 514 -6.27 0.80 -8.51
N PHE A 515 -6.13 -0.35 -7.87
CA PHE A 515 -5.89 -0.48 -6.44
C PHE A 515 -4.52 -1.08 -6.17
N ALA A 516 -3.75 -0.43 -5.30
CA ALA A 516 -2.58 -1.03 -4.66
C ALA A 516 -3.04 -1.84 -3.44
N SER A 517 -2.53 -3.05 -3.29
CA SER A 517 -2.86 -3.93 -2.16
C SER A 517 -1.69 -4.84 -1.82
N ILE A 518 -1.75 -5.51 -0.66
CA ILE A 518 -0.94 -6.72 -0.45
C ILE A 518 -1.22 -7.76 -1.54
N TRP A 519 -0.21 -8.56 -1.86
CA TRP A 519 -0.35 -9.65 -2.82
C TRP A 519 -1.39 -10.67 -2.32
N PRO A 520 -2.40 -11.05 -3.12
CA PRO A 520 -3.38 -12.05 -2.70
C PRO A 520 -2.72 -13.41 -2.47
N THR A 521 -2.59 -13.79 -1.19
CA THR A 521 -2.08 -15.07 -0.73
C THR A 521 -2.73 -15.45 0.60
N SER A 522 -2.85 -16.76 0.85
CA SER A 522 -3.25 -17.29 2.15
C SER A 522 -2.21 -17.07 3.25
N PHE A 523 -1.00 -16.59 2.91
CA PHE A 523 0.05 -16.32 3.87
C PHE A 523 -0.10 -14.91 4.50
N PRO A 524 -0.37 -14.79 5.81
CA PRO A 524 -0.64 -13.50 6.44
C PRO A 524 0.60 -12.58 6.49
N GLY A 525 1.81 -13.13 6.55
CA GLY A 525 3.06 -12.39 6.68
C GLY A 525 3.60 -11.81 5.36
N THR A 526 2.75 -11.58 4.35
CA THR A 526 3.22 -11.16 3.03
C THR A 526 3.90 -9.79 3.07
N SER A 527 5.11 -9.73 2.53
CA SER A 527 5.86 -8.48 2.30
C SER A 527 5.75 -7.99 0.86
N THR A 528 4.93 -8.65 0.05
CA THR A 528 4.79 -8.34 -1.37
C THR A 528 3.57 -7.48 -1.62
N VAL A 529 3.79 -6.39 -2.33
CA VAL A 529 2.76 -5.43 -2.73
C VAL A 529 2.46 -5.60 -4.21
N SER A 530 1.19 -5.45 -4.54
CA SER A 530 0.63 -5.70 -5.86
C SER A 530 -0.30 -4.57 -6.29
N PHE A 531 -0.60 -4.52 -7.59
CA PHE A 531 -1.54 -3.57 -8.16
C PHE A 531 -2.52 -4.28 -9.08
N VAL A 532 -3.80 -3.95 -8.95
CA VAL A 532 -4.90 -4.48 -9.77
C VAL A 532 -5.64 -3.32 -10.43
N HIS A 533 -5.81 -3.35 -11.75
CA HIS A 533 -6.64 -2.35 -12.43
C HIS A 533 -8.11 -2.71 -12.32
N SER A 534 -8.99 -1.71 -12.18
CA SER A 534 -10.44 -1.92 -12.03
C SER A 534 -11.06 -2.74 -13.18
N ARG A 535 -10.60 -2.57 -14.43
CA ARG A 535 -11.14 -3.27 -15.61
C ARG A 535 -10.56 -4.67 -15.85
N VAL A 536 -9.44 -5.00 -15.22
CA VAL A 536 -8.79 -6.33 -15.33
C VAL A 536 -8.45 -6.85 -13.94
N PHE A 537 -9.40 -6.70 -13.01
CA PHE A 537 -9.21 -6.89 -11.58
C PHE A 537 -8.66 -8.28 -11.18
N PRO A 538 -9.03 -9.40 -11.84
CA PRO A 538 -8.42 -10.70 -11.53
C PRO A 538 -6.92 -10.79 -11.84
N LEU A 539 -6.35 -9.84 -12.60
CA LEU A 539 -4.92 -9.77 -12.88
C LEU A 539 -4.20 -8.85 -11.89
N SER A 540 -3.59 -9.46 -10.87
CA SER A 540 -2.64 -8.77 -10.00
C SER A 540 -1.24 -8.69 -10.61
N ARG A 541 -0.64 -7.50 -10.56
CA ARG A 541 0.73 -7.24 -10.99
C ARG A 541 1.62 -6.98 -9.80
N HIS A 542 2.78 -7.64 -9.74
CA HIS A 542 3.79 -7.40 -8.72
C HIS A 542 4.31 -5.97 -8.84
N ILE A 543 4.26 -5.23 -7.73
CA ILE A 543 4.84 -3.89 -7.64
C ILE A 543 6.21 -3.97 -7.01
N CYS A 544 6.31 -4.43 -5.77
CA CYS A 544 7.58 -4.60 -5.07
C CYS A 544 7.44 -5.61 -3.93
N THR A 545 8.59 -6.00 -3.39
CA THR A 545 8.69 -6.78 -2.15
C THR A 545 9.55 -6.00 -1.17
N VAL A 546 9.06 -5.80 0.05
CA VAL A 546 9.78 -5.12 1.15
C VAL A 546 10.34 -6.15 2.14
N GLU A 547 11.12 -5.69 3.12
CA GLU A 547 11.87 -6.57 4.03
C GLU A 547 10.96 -7.18 5.12
N GLY A 548 10.09 -6.37 5.76
CA GLY A 548 9.08 -6.85 6.72
C GLY A 548 7.68 -7.06 6.14
N GLN A 549 6.72 -7.48 6.97
CA GLN A 549 5.30 -7.54 6.59
C GLN A 549 4.79 -6.14 6.27
N THR A 550 3.94 -5.99 5.24
CA THR A 550 3.34 -4.70 4.91
C THR A 550 2.26 -4.33 5.93
N THR A 551 2.37 -3.17 6.56
CA THR A 551 1.44 -2.72 7.61
C THR A 551 0.46 -1.65 7.17
N CYS A 552 0.86 -0.79 6.22
CA CYS A 552 -0.01 0.24 5.68
C CYS A 552 0.48 0.70 4.29
N LEU A 553 -0.45 1.18 3.46
CA LEU A 553 -0.21 1.69 2.12
C LEU A 553 -0.88 3.07 1.92
N ALA A 554 -0.23 3.94 1.16
CA ALA A 554 -0.84 5.19 0.69
C ALA A 554 -0.32 5.56 -0.70
N ILE A 555 -1.22 5.91 -1.61
CA ILE A 555 -0.86 6.41 -2.95
C ILE A 555 -1.28 7.87 -3.08
N GLY A 556 -0.47 8.68 -3.76
CA GLY A 556 -0.73 10.11 -3.89
C GLY A 556 -2.00 10.39 -4.69
N THR A 557 -2.74 11.42 -4.29
CA THR A 557 -3.93 11.89 -5.03
C THR A 557 -3.56 12.64 -6.31
N CYS A 558 -2.37 13.25 -6.34
CA CYS A 558 -1.88 14.04 -7.48
C CYS A 558 -0.72 13.36 -8.24
N HIS A 559 -0.29 12.17 -7.83
CA HIS A 559 0.80 11.44 -8.50
C HIS A 559 0.76 9.92 -8.24
N PRO A 560 1.34 9.08 -9.12
CA PRO A 560 1.27 7.61 -9.03
C PRO A 560 2.36 6.99 -8.12
N PHE A 561 2.80 7.69 -7.08
CA PHE A 561 3.81 7.21 -6.13
C PHE A 561 3.16 6.55 -4.91
N LEU A 562 3.67 5.38 -4.54
CA LEU A 562 3.15 4.56 -3.46
C LEU A 562 4.10 4.58 -2.26
N LEU A 563 3.57 4.91 -1.08
CA LEU A 563 4.22 4.70 0.21
C LEU A 563 3.82 3.34 0.78
N ILE A 564 4.80 2.66 1.37
CA ILE A 564 4.64 1.34 1.97
C ILE A 564 5.30 1.36 3.33
N GLY A 565 4.49 1.24 4.38
CA GLY A 565 4.96 1.00 5.74
C GLY A 565 5.12 -0.49 6.02
N SER A 566 6.13 -0.83 6.82
CA SER A 566 6.41 -2.22 7.17
C SER A 566 6.64 -2.45 8.66
N SER A 567 6.51 -3.71 9.08
CA SER A 567 6.68 -4.16 10.47
C SER A 567 8.09 -4.00 11.01
N ASP A 568 9.09 -3.94 10.13
CA ASP A 568 10.51 -3.72 10.46
C ASP A 568 10.84 -2.24 10.71
N GLY A 569 9.83 -1.35 10.68
CA GLY A 569 9.99 0.09 10.84
C GLY A 569 10.46 0.81 9.58
N SER A 570 10.51 0.14 8.43
CA SER A 570 10.89 0.78 7.16
C SER A 570 9.69 1.42 6.44
N VAL A 571 9.94 2.59 5.84
CA VAL A 571 9.01 3.23 4.88
C VAL A 571 9.65 3.22 3.50
N TRP A 572 8.94 2.67 2.52
CA TRP A 572 9.40 2.59 1.13
C TRP A 572 8.55 3.46 0.21
N VAL A 573 9.17 3.93 -0.87
CA VAL A 573 8.52 4.68 -1.93
C VAL A 573 8.98 4.22 -3.31
N LEU A 574 8.06 4.25 -4.28
CA LEU A 574 8.35 3.98 -5.69
C LEU A 574 7.27 4.55 -6.63
N ASN A 575 7.61 4.72 -7.91
CA ASN A 575 6.66 5.08 -8.96
C ASN A 575 5.95 3.85 -9.54
N VAL A 576 4.64 3.72 -9.26
CA VAL A 576 3.82 2.59 -9.73
C VAL A 576 3.62 2.63 -11.25
N LEU A 577 3.47 3.82 -11.84
CA LEU A 577 3.28 3.98 -13.29
C LEU A 577 4.42 3.33 -14.07
N ARG A 578 5.66 3.58 -13.65
CA ARG A 578 6.84 3.07 -14.35
C ARG A 578 6.96 1.56 -14.22
N LYS A 579 6.65 1.00 -13.05
CA LYS A 579 6.62 -0.45 -12.81
C LYS A 579 5.54 -1.17 -13.64
N LEU A 580 4.38 -0.56 -13.83
CA LEU A 580 3.30 -1.16 -14.61
C LEU A 580 3.53 -1.05 -16.12
N SER A 581 4.12 0.05 -16.56
CA SER A 581 4.29 0.38 -17.97
C SER A 581 5.54 -0.23 -18.60
N SER A 582 6.59 -0.50 -17.82
CA SER A 582 7.79 -1.18 -18.29
C SER A 582 7.91 -2.60 -17.75
N HIS A 583 8.02 -3.56 -18.68
CA HIS A 583 8.32 -4.96 -18.34
C HIS A 583 9.82 -5.29 -18.48
N ARG A 584 10.62 -4.41 -19.08
CA ARG A 584 12.04 -4.65 -19.40
C ARG A 584 12.96 -3.86 -18.50
N ASP A 585 12.53 -2.68 -18.06
CA ASP A 585 13.41 -1.79 -17.32
C ASP A 585 13.59 -2.26 -15.89
N ARG A 586 14.84 -2.16 -15.45
CA ARG A 586 15.21 -2.30 -14.07
C ARG A 586 14.66 -1.10 -13.31
N MET A 587 13.75 -1.40 -12.39
CA MET A 587 13.05 -0.40 -11.58
C MET A 587 13.68 -0.30 -10.22
N HIS A 588 13.75 0.90 -9.66
CA HIS A 588 14.21 1.14 -8.30
C HIS A 588 13.04 1.33 -7.34
N LYS A 589 13.31 1.04 -6.07
CA LYS A 589 12.51 1.43 -4.91
C LYS A 589 13.44 2.14 -3.93
N LEU A 590 12.94 3.09 -3.17
CA LEU A 590 13.73 3.84 -2.19
C LEU A 590 13.18 3.56 -0.79
N LYS A 591 14.07 3.20 0.14
CA LYS A 591 13.76 3.19 1.57
C LYS A 591 13.96 4.63 2.08
N LEU A 592 12.90 5.31 2.47
CA LEU A 592 12.98 6.71 2.94
C LEU A 592 13.72 6.77 4.28
N PHE A 593 13.27 5.94 5.21
CA PHE A 593 13.91 5.78 6.51
C PHE A 593 13.56 4.40 7.09
N GLN A 594 14.27 4.03 8.15
CA GLN A 594 13.98 2.89 9.00
C GLN A 594 14.01 3.33 10.45
N HIS A 595 12.90 3.11 11.14
CA HIS A 595 12.75 3.32 12.56
C HIS A 595 13.14 2.03 13.30
N GLU A 596 13.87 2.16 14.39
CA GLU A 596 14.18 1.07 15.32
C GLU A 596 13.84 1.56 16.73
N TYR A 597 13.17 0.71 17.51
CA TYR A 597 12.83 1.03 18.90
C TYR A 597 13.46 0.00 19.83
N CYS A 598 13.97 0.49 20.96
CA CYS A 598 14.45 -0.31 22.07
C CYS A 598 13.77 0.13 23.37
N SER A 599 13.15 -0.83 24.04
CA SER A 599 12.59 -0.64 25.38
C SER A 599 13.70 -0.34 26.40
N PRO A 600 13.43 0.45 27.44
CA PRO A 600 14.39 0.64 28.53
C PRO A 600 14.72 -0.70 29.20
N PRO A 601 15.94 -0.87 29.73
CA PRO A 601 16.31 -2.07 30.47
C PRO A 601 15.38 -2.24 31.68
N SER A 602 15.04 -3.48 32.02
CA SER A 602 14.15 -3.77 33.14
C SER A 602 14.72 -3.23 34.46
N SER A 603 13.84 -2.66 35.28
CA SER A 603 14.14 -2.02 36.57
C SER A 603 14.92 -2.89 37.57
N ASP A 604 15.00 -4.21 37.34
CA ASP A 604 15.79 -5.15 38.16
C ASP A 604 17.31 -4.92 38.10
N THR A 605 17.80 -3.98 37.27
CA THR A 605 19.23 -3.70 37.10
C THR A 605 19.67 -2.27 37.37
N ALA A 606 18.74 -1.36 37.70
CA ALA A 606 19.07 0.03 38.00
C ALA A 606 19.29 0.22 39.51
N ASN A 607 20.53 0.51 39.90
CA ASN A 607 20.84 0.99 41.26
C ASN A 607 20.14 2.35 41.48
N ASP A 608 19.33 2.43 42.53
CA ASP A 608 18.65 3.63 43.04
C ASP A 608 19.64 4.80 43.28
N THR A 609 19.95 5.55 42.24
CA THR A 609 20.68 6.81 42.37
C THR A 609 20.18 7.83 41.35
N GLU A 610 19.59 8.89 41.92
CA GLU A 610 19.20 10.17 41.32
C GLU A 610 17.90 10.20 40.51
N GLU A 611 17.19 11.33 40.63
CA GLU A 611 15.92 11.69 39.99
C GLU A 611 16.05 11.62 38.44
N GLN A 612 16.07 10.42 37.88
CA GLN A 612 16.11 10.20 36.45
C GLN A 612 14.74 10.54 35.86
N VAL A 613 14.74 11.43 34.86
CA VAL A 613 13.61 11.65 33.95
C VAL A 613 13.15 10.27 33.48
N SER A 614 11.87 9.95 33.66
CA SER A 614 11.31 8.69 33.15
C SER A 614 11.60 8.62 31.65
N HIS A 615 12.39 7.64 31.22
CA HIS A 615 12.72 7.46 29.81
C HIS A 615 11.81 6.38 29.23
N ARG A 616 11.00 6.74 28.22
CA ARG A 616 10.06 5.82 27.56
C ARG A 616 10.77 4.74 26.73
N GLY A 617 12.01 5.00 26.33
CA GLY A 617 12.84 4.12 25.51
C GLY A 617 13.79 4.91 24.62
N VAL A 618 14.46 4.20 23.72
CA VAL A 618 15.35 4.80 22.72
C VAL A 618 14.87 4.44 21.32
N CYS A 619 14.68 5.46 20.50
CA CYS A 619 14.38 5.36 19.08
C CYS A 619 15.62 5.69 18.26
N ARG A 620 15.84 4.96 17.17
CA ARG A 620 16.84 5.29 16.16
C ARG A 620 16.16 5.46 14.82
N ILE A 621 16.48 6.54 14.11
CA ILE A 621 16.00 6.76 12.74
C ILE A 621 17.18 6.70 11.79
N LEU A 622 17.24 5.63 11.00
CA LEU A 622 18.17 5.46 9.89
C LEU A 622 17.57 6.08 8.63
N HIS A 623 18.38 6.78 7.86
CA HIS A 623 17.97 7.49 6.65
C HIS A 623 19.19 7.75 5.76
N GLY A 624 18.98 8.31 4.56
CA GLY A 624 20.04 8.48 3.56
C GLY A 624 20.32 7.22 2.74
N PHE A 625 19.34 6.33 2.60
CA PHE A 625 19.49 5.13 1.77
C PHE A 625 19.57 5.48 0.28
N LEU A 626 20.39 4.73 -0.45
CA LEU A 626 20.41 4.81 -1.91
C LEU A 626 19.22 4.05 -2.52
N PRO A 627 18.72 4.48 -3.69
CA PRO A 627 17.73 3.72 -4.44
C PRO A 627 18.21 2.28 -4.70
N GLN A 628 17.37 1.31 -4.36
CA GLN A 628 17.67 -0.10 -4.53
C GLN A 628 16.93 -0.68 -5.73
N LEU A 629 17.54 -1.66 -6.40
CA LEU A 629 16.87 -2.36 -7.48
C LEU A 629 15.67 -3.18 -6.95
N ASN A 630 14.50 -2.96 -7.53
CA ASN A 630 13.26 -3.65 -7.22
C ASN A 630 13.18 -4.98 -7.98
N ILE A 631 13.79 -6.01 -7.41
CA ILE A 631 13.88 -7.34 -8.01
C ILE A 631 12.71 -8.21 -7.55
N HIS A 632 12.09 -8.94 -8.49
CA HIS A 632 11.06 -9.92 -8.16
C HIS A 632 11.69 -11.17 -7.51
N PRO A 633 11.24 -11.61 -6.31
CA PRO A 633 11.82 -12.77 -5.61
C PRO A 633 11.80 -14.07 -6.43
N LEU A 634 10.68 -14.41 -7.07
CA LEU A 634 10.60 -15.56 -8.00
C LEU A 634 11.56 -15.43 -9.19
N GLY A 635 11.73 -14.22 -9.74
CA GLY A 635 12.66 -13.98 -10.84
C GLY A 635 14.10 -14.34 -10.46
N MET A 636 14.52 -14.04 -9.23
CA MET A 636 15.84 -14.44 -8.72
C MET A 636 15.97 -15.95 -8.56
N ARG A 637 14.95 -16.63 -8.03
CA ARG A 637 14.98 -18.09 -7.86
C ARG A 637 15.07 -18.81 -9.20
N VAL A 638 14.20 -18.45 -10.15
CA VAL A 638 14.21 -19.02 -11.51
C VAL A 638 15.54 -18.74 -12.23
N ALA A 639 16.09 -17.53 -12.07
CA ALA A 639 17.42 -17.20 -12.61
C ALA A 639 18.53 -18.04 -11.96
N LYS A 640 18.47 -18.26 -10.64
CA LYS A 640 19.44 -19.09 -9.91
C LYS A 640 19.35 -20.55 -10.35
N GLU A 641 18.14 -21.11 -10.42
CA GLU A 641 17.90 -22.49 -10.86
C GLU A 641 18.32 -22.72 -12.32
N SER A 642 17.99 -21.79 -13.23
CA SER A 642 18.41 -21.89 -14.63
C SER A 642 19.95 -21.81 -14.78
N ARG A 643 20.63 -20.97 -13.99
CA ARG A 643 22.11 -20.95 -13.92
C ARG A 643 22.67 -22.27 -13.41
N VAL A 644 22.08 -22.85 -12.36
CA VAL A 644 22.49 -24.16 -11.84
C VAL A 644 22.27 -25.26 -12.88
N LYS A 645 21.12 -25.28 -13.56
CA LYS A 645 20.82 -26.23 -14.65
C LYS A 645 21.82 -26.09 -15.79
N ARG A 646 22.14 -24.86 -16.21
CA ARG A 646 23.13 -24.59 -17.26
C ARG A 646 24.54 -25.04 -16.85
N ALA A 647 24.98 -24.73 -15.63
CA ALA A 647 26.28 -25.16 -15.12
C ALA A 647 26.39 -26.70 -15.00
N ARG A 648 25.30 -27.38 -14.61
CA ARG A 648 25.22 -28.85 -14.61
C ARG A 648 25.28 -29.43 -16.03
N GLY A 649 24.63 -28.78 -17.00
CA GLY A 649 24.69 -29.14 -18.42
C GLY A 649 26.09 -29.00 -19.00
N GLU A 650 26.77 -27.89 -18.72
CA GLU A 650 28.16 -27.62 -19.12
C GLU A 650 29.12 -28.67 -18.53
N LYS A 651 28.98 -29.01 -17.23
CA LYS A 651 29.76 -30.09 -16.59
C LYS A 651 29.50 -31.49 -17.18
N LYS A 652 28.26 -31.80 -17.58
CA LYS A 652 27.93 -33.07 -18.28
C LYS A 652 28.54 -33.10 -19.68
N ALA A 653 28.59 -31.96 -20.38
CA ALA A 653 29.20 -31.85 -21.70
C ALA A 653 30.73 -31.97 -21.66
N GLU A 654 31.38 -31.42 -20.63
CA GLU A 654 32.83 -31.60 -20.39
C GLU A 654 33.18 -33.05 -20.05
N LYS A 655 32.40 -33.73 -19.20
CA LYS A 655 32.58 -35.17 -18.92
C LYS A 655 32.42 -36.04 -20.18
N ARG A 656 31.46 -35.73 -21.05
CA ARG A 656 31.28 -36.42 -22.34
C ARG A 656 32.42 -36.19 -23.34
N LYS A 657 33.16 -35.08 -23.25
CA LYS A 657 34.37 -34.85 -24.07
C LYS A 657 35.62 -35.57 -23.55
N GLY A 658 35.61 -36.05 -22.30
CA GLY A 658 36.71 -36.79 -21.69
C GLY A 658 36.61 -38.32 -21.77
N GLN A 659 35.44 -38.88 -22.12
CA GLN A 659 35.20 -40.32 -22.03
C GLN A 659 34.80 -40.88 -23.41
N LYS A 660 35.73 -41.61 -24.04
CA LYS A 660 35.46 -42.41 -25.23
C LYS A 660 34.50 -43.55 -24.87
N VAL A 661 33.35 -43.53 -25.55
CA VAL A 661 32.37 -44.59 -25.83
C VAL A 661 32.54 -45.90 -25.06
N GLY A 662 31.63 -46.12 -24.11
CA GLY A 662 31.15 -47.43 -23.68
C GLY A 662 29.66 -47.27 -23.40
N ASP A 663 28.84 -48.10 -24.04
CA ASP A 663 27.37 -48.12 -23.91
C ASP A 663 26.96 -48.26 -22.44
N GLU A 664 26.07 -47.38 -21.98
CA GLU A 664 25.18 -47.66 -20.85
C GLU A 664 23.92 -46.80 -20.99
N ASP A 665 22.78 -47.51 -20.93
CA ASP A 665 21.42 -46.99 -21.02
C ASP A 665 21.18 -45.87 -20.00
N VAL A 666 20.94 -44.65 -20.50
CA VAL A 666 20.43 -43.56 -19.67
C VAL A 666 18.92 -43.58 -19.75
N SER A 667 18.30 -44.17 -18.73
CA SER A 667 16.89 -43.96 -18.42
C SER A 667 16.61 -42.46 -18.32
N GLY A 668 15.73 -41.98 -19.19
CA GLY A 668 15.23 -40.62 -19.15
C GLY A 668 14.31 -40.44 -17.97
N GLU A 669 14.85 -40.00 -16.84
CA GLU A 669 14.05 -39.32 -15.82
C GLU A 669 13.64 -37.97 -16.39
N GLN A 670 12.50 -37.98 -17.06
CA GLN A 670 11.71 -36.79 -17.30
C GLN A 670 11.19 -36.34 -15.92
N GLU A 671 12.00 -35.59 -15.16
CA GLU A 671 11.51 -34.87 -13.99
C GLU A 671 10.38 -33.96 -14.46
N GLU A 672 9.13 -34.36 -14.20
CA GLU A 672 7.98 -33.48 -14.27
C GLU A 672 8.33 -32.27 -13.39
N ILE A 673 8.48 -31.11 -14.02
CA ILE A 673 8.64 -29.86 -13.30
C ILE A 673 7.32 -29.65 -12.59
N ASP A 674 7.28 -29.96 -11.30
CA ASP A 674 6.18 -29.57 -10.42
C ASP A 674 5.98 -28.06 -10.55
N GLU A 675 4.94 -27.66 -11.30
CA GLU A 675 4.49 -26.27 -11.38
C GLU A 675 4.09 -25.70 -10.01
N ASP A 676 4.08 -26.54 -8.98
CA ASP A 676 3.77 -26.23 -7.60
C ASP A 676 4.91 -25.50 -6.87
N ASN A 677 6.13 -25.47 -7.42
CA ASN A 677 7.27 -24.74 -6.84
C ASN A 677 7.33 -23.25 -7.23
N PHE A 678 6.38 -22.74 -8.03
CA PHE A 678 6.35 -21.35 -8.53
C PHE A 678 5.51 -20.39 -7.68
N THR A 679 4.96 -20.84 -6.55
CA THR A 679 4.38 -19.93 -5.56
C THR A 679 5.50 -19.15 -4.86
N MET A 680 5.27 -17.86 -4.55
CA MET A 680 6.21 -17.08 -3.77
C MET A 680 6.36 -17.73 -2.39
N VAL A 681 7.29 -18.69 -2.21
CA VAL A 681 7.55 -19.28 -0.88
C VAL A 681 7.88 -18.11 0.04
N PRO A 682 7.06 -17.85 1.06
CA PRO A 682 7.26 -16.69 1.90
C PRO A 682 8.61 -16.81 2.62
N ALA A 683 9.32 -15.68 2.77
CA ALA A 683 10.41 -15.64 3.73
C ALA A 683 9.85 -15.99 5.13
N PRO A 684 10.64 -16.61 6.03
CA PRO A 684 10.20 -16.86 7.39
C PRO A 684 9.72 -15.54 8.03
N ILE A 685 8.60 -15.61 8.76
CA ILE A 685 8.05 -14.44 9.46
C ILE A 685 9.10 -14.00 10.49
N THR A 686 9.61 -12.79 10.32
CA THR A 686 10.50 -12.16 11.31
C THR A 686 9.64 -11.34 12.25
N ILE A 687 9.76 -11.62 13.54
CA ILE A 687 9.07 -10.86 14.59
C ILE A 687 9.97 -9.72 15.00
N HIS A 688 9.46 -8.49 14.90
CA HIS A 688 10.14 -7.28 15.32
C HIS A 688 9.55 -6.77 16.64
N GLU A 689 10.32 -5.93 17.34
CA GLU A 689 9.81 -5.17 18.48
C GLU A 689 8.52 -4.42 18.08
N PRO A 690 7.37 -4.59 18.76
CA PRO A 690 6.09 -4.07 18.30
C PRO A 690 6.13 -2.56 18.05
N LEU A 691 6.81 -1.77 18.90
CA LEU A 691 6.87 -0.32 18.75
C LEU A 691 7.79 0.12 17.60
N THR A 692 8.55 -0.79 16.99
CA THR A 692 9.38 -0.50 15.80
C THR A 692 8.55 -0.27 14.54
N ARG A 693 7.39 -0.95 14.41
CA ARG A 693 6.60 -0.97 13.16
C ARG A 693 6.13 0.41 12.70
N ILE A 694 5.90 0.55 11.40
CA ILE A 694 5.13 1.67 10.85
C ILE A 694 3.64 1.37 11.03
N THR A 695 2.86 2.32 11.55
CA THR A 695 1.44 2.11 11.86
C THR A 695 0.50 2.76 10.86
N ALA A 696 0.88 3.91 10.30
CA ALA A 696 0.10 4.59 9.27
C ALA A 696 1.01 5.48 8.41
N VAL A 697 0.65 5.62 7.13
CA VAL A 697 1.30 6.53 6.18
C VAL A 697 0.22 7.29 5.41
N SER A 698 0.50 8.53 5.03
CA SER A 698 -0.43 9.36 4.27
C SER A 698 0.29 10.38 3.40
N TRP A 699 -0.13 10.50 2.14
CA TRP A 699 0.24 11.63 1.27
C TRP A 699 -0.71 12.79 1.51
N ASN A 700 -0.21 14.02 1.40
CA ASN A 700 -1.05 15.20 1.43
C ASN A 700 -1.91 15.26 0.14
N PRO A 701 -3.26 15.35 0.25
CA PRO A 701 -4.13 15.33 -0.91
C PRO A 701 -4.16 16.67 -1.66
N ASN A 702 -3.63 17.75 -1.07
CA ASN A 702 -3.66 19.09 -1.61
C ASN A 702 -2.57 19.24 -2.68
N ALA A 703 -2.94 19.66 -3.89
CA ALA A 703 -2.04 19.64 -5.04
C ALA A 703 -0.72 20.39 -4.78
N GLU A 704 -0.81 21.60 -4.20
CA GLU A 704 0.34 22.47 -3.85
C GLU A 704 1.31 21.85 -2.83
N PHE A 705 0.89 20.78 -2.16
CA PHE A 705 1.63 20.07 -1.12
C PHE A 705 1.73 18.57 -1.41
N SER A 706 1.38 18.13 -2.61
CA SER A 706 1.09 16.71 -2.88
C SER A 706 2.28 15.78 -2.67
N TRP A 707 3.50 16.33 -2.70
CA TRP A 707 4.75 15.65 -2.40
C TRP A 707 5.11 15.60 -0.90
N TRP A 708 4.26 16.11 -0.01
CA TRP A 708 4.41 15.94 1.42
C TRP A 708 3.82 14.61 1.88
N ALA A 709 4.55 13.92 2.75
CA ALA A 709 4.13 12.65 3.32
C ALA A 709 4.24 12.69 4.85
N ALA A 710 3.36 11.97 5.52
CA ALA A 710 3.43 11.68 6.94
C ALA A 710 3.56 10.16 7.16
N ALA A 711 4.36 9.76 8.15
CA ALA A 711 4.52 8.38 8.59
C ALA A 711 4.53 8.30 10.11
N ALA A 712 3.64 7.52 10.70
CA ALA A 712 3.62 7.22 12.13
C ALA A 712 4.33 5.91 12.44
N MET A 713 5.04 5.92 13.55
CA MET A 713 5.79 4.79 14.10
C MET A 713 5.09 4.29 15.36
N GLY A 714 5.24 3.00 15.66
CA GLY A 714 4.67 2.36 16.85
C GLY A 714 5.13 3.00 18.16
N SER A 715 6.30 3.63 18.17
CA SER A 715 6.85 4.41 19.29
C SER A 715 6.07 5.68 19.61
N GLY A 716 5.10 6.09 18.79
CA GLY A 716 4.35 7.34 18.90
C GLY A 716 5.03 8.56 18.29
N LEU A 717 6.19 8.36 17.66
CA LEU A 717 6.78 9.37 16.80
C LEU A 717 6.00 9.44 15.48
N VAL A 718 5.85 10.65 14.95
CA VAL A 718 5.31 10.93 13.61
C VAL A 718 6.33 11.75 12.85
N ARG A 719 6.69 11.30 11.64
CA ARG A 719 7.61 11.99 10.74
C ARG A 719 6.84 12.57 9.56
N VAL A 720 6.87 13.89 9.40
CA VAL A 720 6.37 14.61 8.23
C VAL A 720 7.55 15.01 7.36
N MET A 721 7.47 14.76 6.05
CA MET A 721 8.59 14.88 5.11
C MET A 721 8.13 15.60 3.84
N ASP A 722 8.94 16.54 3.34
CA ASP A 722 8.92 16.99 1.96
C ASP A 722 9.71 16.00 1.10
N LEU A 723 9.03 15.30 0.20
CA LEU A 723 9.61 14.28 -0.67
C LEU A 723 9.75 14.74 -2.13
N GLY A 724 9.53 16.03 -2.41
CA GLY A 724 9.50 16.55 -3.77
C GLY A 724 10.90 16.76 -4.35
N ILE A 725 11.10 16.38 -5.61
CA ILE A 725 12.33 16.67 -6.38
C ILE A 725 12.13 17.91 -7.24
N GLU A 726 13.12 18.80 -7.25
CA GLU A 726 13.15 19.94 -8.18
C GLU A 726 13.77 19.55 -9.53
N ASP A 727 13.21 20.06 -10.62
CA ASP A 727 13.73 19.81 -11.96
C ASP A 727 15.10 20.48 -12.12
N ALA A 728 16.16 19.69 -12.29
CA ALA A 728 17.54 20.17 -12.47
C ALA A 728 17.76 21.04 -13.73
N ARG A 729 16.74 21.28 -14.55
CA ARG A 729 16.78 22.16 -15.72
C ARG A 729 16.59 23.64 -15.38
N ASP A 730 16.07 23.96 -14.19
CA ASP A 730 15.88 25.35 -13.75
C ASP A 730 17.04 25.87 -12.88
N THR A 731 18.02 25.02 -12.53
CA THR A 731 19.21 25.42 -11.78
C THR A 731 20.39 25.82 -12.67
N SER A 732 20.33 25.55 -13.98
CA SER A 732 21.36 25.94 -14.95
C SER A 732 21.17 27.34 -15.56
N GLY A 733 20.14 28.10 -15.14
CA GLY A 733 19.87 29.46 -15.63
C GLY A 733 20.71 30.57 -14.99
N GLU A 734 21.51 30.27 -13.96
CA GLU A 734 22.31 31.25 -13.22
C GLU A 734 23.74 30.75 -12.95
N ARG A 735 24.43 30.21 -13.96
CA ARG A 735 25.91 30.11 -13.96
C ARG A 735 26.48 30.22 -15.38
N ASP A 736 26.11 31.28 -16.11
CA ASP A 736 26.96 31.76 -17.21
C ASP A 736 27.92 32.81 -16.64
N GLY A 737 29.10 32.32 -16.28
CA GLY A 737 30.22 33.09 -15.76
C GLY A 737 31.51 32.33 -16.00
N GLN A 738 31.98 32.37 -17.25
CA GLN A 738 33.36 32.22 -17.72
C GLN A 738 34.28 31.21 -16.99
N SER A 739 34.59 30.11 -17.67
CA SER A 739 35.94 29.53 -17.63
C SER A 739 36.13 28.66 -18.88
N GLU A 740 36.67 29.26 -19.94
CA GLU A 740 37.39 28.52 -20.97
C GLU A 740 38.54 27.76 -20.31
N LEU A 741 38.69 26.47 -20.62
CA LEU A 741 39.99 25.83 -20.80
C LEU A 741 39.79 24.51 -21.55
N ALA A 742 40.56 24.39 -22.61
CA ALA A 742 40.46 23.40 -23.65
C ALA A 742 41.24 22.12 -23.33
N GLU A 743 40.94 21.11 -24.16
CA GLU A 743 41.83 20.04 -24.64
C GLU A 743 41.86 18.65 -23.96
N THR A 744 41.31 17.71 -24.75
CA THR A 744 41.92 16.45 -25.25
C THR A 744 41.82 15.16 -24.44
N ARG A 745 41.14 14.18 -25.07
CA ARG A 745 41.65 12.86 -25.54
C ARG A 745 40.45 11.97 -25.86
N GLU A 746 40.06 11.87 -27.12
CA GLU A 746 40.46 10.80 -28.08
C GLU A 746 40.20 9.37 -27.56
N ASN A 747 39.24 8.69 -28.20
CA ASN A 747 39.30 7.24 -28.42
C ASN A 747 38.87 6.95 -29.87
N PRO A 748 39.52 6.00 -30.56
CA PRO A 748 39.42 5.86 -32.01
C PRO A 748 38.34 4.87 -32.43
N ILE A 749 37.83 5.10 -33.64
CA ILE A 749 37.00 4.20 -34.44
C ILE A 749 37.86 3.75 -35.62
N GLU A 750 37.99 2.44 -35.82
CA GLU A 750 38.24 1.79 -37.13
C GLU A 750 37.36 0.51 -37.14
N GLU A 751 36.31 0.40 -37.96
CA GLU A 751 36.28 0.09 -39.42
C GLU A 751 36.57 -1.41 -39.70
N LEU A 752 35.65 -2.22 -40.23
CA LEU A 752 35.30 -2.45 -41.66
C LEU A 752 34.50 -3.79 -41.70
N ASP A 753 33.66 -4.22 -42.64
CA ASP A 753 33.22 -3.81 -43.98
C ASP A 753 32.00 -4.70 -44.35
N ASN A 754 31.11 -4.21 -45.22
CA ASN A 754 30.63 -4.96 -46.40
C ASN A 754 29.65 -4.09 -47.19
N SER A 755 30.21 -3.39 -48.17
CA SER A 755 29.79 -3.35 -49.58
C SER A 755 28.30 -3.39 -49.93
N ASP A 756 27.81 -2.28 -50.50
CA ASP A 756 27.25 -2.36 -51.86
C ASP A 756 27.38 -1.01 -52.58
N GLN A 757 27.91 -1.05 -53.81
CA GLN A 757 28.22 0.10 -54.66
C GLN A 757 27.24 0.19 -55.82
N SER A 758 26.86 1.44 -56.15
CA SER A 758 26.69 1.99 -57.52
C SER A 758 25.45 1.57 -58.34
N LEU A 759 24.75 2.40 -59.15
CA LEU A 759 24.81 3.81 -59.60
C LEU A 759 23.54 4.05 -60.51
N PRO A 760 23.30 5.21 -61.21
CA PRO A 760 21.98 5.89 -61.29
C PRO A 760 21.40 6.09 -62.73
N TYR A 761 20.45 7.05 -62.91
CA TYR A 761 19.88 7.62 -64.18
C TYR A 761 18.83 6.74 -64.91
N GLU A 762 17.79 7.17 -65.65
CA GLU A 762 17.21 8.46 -66.11
C GLU A 762 15.74 8.20 -66.61
N GLU A 763 15.04 9.30 -66.91
CA GLU A 763 13.77 9.56 -67.64
C GLU A 763 13.13 8.47 -68.54
N GLU A 764 11.78 8.43 -68.58
CA GLU A 764 11.02 8.60 -69.84
C GLU A 764 9.48 8.74 -69.62
N MET A 765 8.86 9.50 -70.54
CA MET A 765 7.47 9.96 -70.58
C MET A 765 6.49 8.98 -71.27
N GLY A 766 5.18 9.26 -71.13
CA GLY A 766 4.10 8.81 -72.04
C GLY A 766 2.84 8.42 -71.25
N GLU A 767 1.87 9.32 -71.05
CA GLU A 767 0.72 9.63 -71.93
C GLU A 767 -0.28 8.48 -72.15
N GLU A 768 -1.53 8.74 -71.73
CA GLU A 768 -2.86 8.31 -72.25
C GLU A 768 -3.81 8.10 -71.06
N SER A 769 -4.64 9.08 -70.70
CA SER A 769 -5.90 9.56 -71.31
C SER A 769 -7.15 8.94 -70.65
N ASP A 770 -7.90 9.81 -69.99
CA ASP A 770 -9.36 9.95 -69.93
C ASP A 770 -10.25 8.75 -69.57
N GLU A 771 -10.98 8.87 -68.47
CA GLU A 771 -12.41 9.25 -68.54
C GLU A 771 -12.97 9.56 -67.14
N ASP A 772 -13.43 10.80 -66.98
CA ASP A 772 -14.33 11.28 -65.93
C ASP A 772 -15.68 10.57 -65.99
N VAL A 773 -16.29 10.24 -64.83
CA VAL A 773 -17.71 10.59 -64.52
C VAL A 773 -17.90 10.62 -63.00
N ASP A 774 -17.94 11.86 -62.51
CA ASP A 774 -18.95 12.52 -61.67
C ASP A 774 -19.66 11.84 -60.48
N MET A 775 -19.67 12.67 -59.43
CA MET A 775 -20.51 12.79 -58.25
C MET A 775 -21.90 12.12 -58.25
N THR A 776 -22.35 11.66 -57.07
CA THR A 776 -23.44 12.32 -56.33
C THR A 776 -23.74 11.65 -54.98
N ALA A 777 -24.12 12.50 -54.04
CA ALA A 777 -24.69 12.19 -52.73
C ALA A 777 -25.97 11.33 -52.84
N TYR A 778 -26.28 10.55 -51.80
CA TYR A 778 -27.47 10.71 -50.93
C TYR A 778 -27.55 9.57 -49.90
N ASP A 779 -28.04 9.95 -48.72
CA ASP A 779 -28.45 9.20 -47.52
C ASP A 779 -27.40 8.72 -46.49
#